data_AF-A0A6V8LTH6-F1
#
_entry.id   AF-A0A6V8LTH6-F1
#
_cell.length_a   1.000
_cell.length_b   1.000
_cell.length_c   1.000
_cell.angle_alpha   90.00
_cell.angle_beta   90.00
_cell.angle_gamma   90.00
#
_symmetry.space_group_name_H-M   'P 1'
#
loop_
_entity.id
_entity.type
_entity.pdbx_description
1 polymer ?
#
loop_
_entity_poly.entity_id
_entity_poly.type
_entity_poly.pdbx_seq_one_letter_code
_entity_poly.pdbx_strand_id
1 'polypeptide(L)'
;MQYTQAPFSFSVSTLPKDTFHVVRFAGEEGLSTLYRFEITLISQNLSVDFDKALEGAAALRIAAQGDLPERVWHGVLTDFRQKHRTGGHAFYTAVLAPRAERLNRSRGSRIFLNQDIPATLTECLAASGLIKGQDFEVVTSRSYPKREYVCQYNETPYHFLSRWAERNGLYWFFDQSQGCDRLVLTETLTTHPPLPGSEQLTHTEPSGLEAPLTGSAVHGLRAHKRRLPREVLLTDYNYRTPNLEIAAKALVSRSGEGVAHVHGGNIRTLSEAKLLAHARAQEIACRGLVFSGESNAAHLAPGYLFTLSNHYRDDFNQRFLATLVRHEGSQEGWLTSGVATRGLGDELFYRNAFTAIPATVQYRSECRAEWPVIAGSMSAFIDAEGGGEQPVLDSQGRYKVVLPFDLSGRKGGKASAWIRMAQPYAGENSGMHFPLRKGTEVLLGFVNGNPDMPVITAAVPNPATPSPVRDENQTMNAITTASGNHFHMEDKAGKERILMHCRKEGSFLRIGQPNDPPTDIDTSDGTFSVKNVNYASNGKISTVSGAWTAPAPAPASDTNASWGDQGGVTWVTPGAYNVKAATANSLILGENTQWNVGGYACNTLGLCVTMNAISSLTFNLGFHADFAPYWKEIYFTKSRAAAKEDAIIADLNSIIGKSTKILDIDSNIASAKLSISDTEKHIGELRSSITVTSDKVNKAETSITATRNMVIQTGQYMIDELTNVSNTCDQLAVSIRSVSTNVEDVANDVRHIHNSRFTAAVTSVRTHENTTIVSGNLTIV
;
A
#
# COMPACT_ATOMS: atom_id res chain seq x y z
N MET A 1 56.42 30.72 -5.08
CA MET A 1 55.29 31.29 -5.86
C MET A 1 54.49 32.14 -4.89
N GLN A 2 54.31 33.44 -5.19
CA GLN A 2 53.42 34.29 -4.40
C GLN A 2 51.97 33.92 -4.75
N TYR A 3 51.25 33.30 -3.82
CA TYR A 3 49.81 33.12 -3.95
C TYR A 3 49.15 34.49 -3.75
N THR A 4 48.69 35.12 -4.83
CA THR A 4 48.09 36.47 -4.84
C THR A 4 46.64 36.51 -4.36
N GLN A 5 46.00 35.36 -4.13
CA GLN A 5 44.62 35.22 -3.62
C GLN A 5 44.49 34.00 -2.70
N ALA A 6 43.66 34.10 -1.63
CA ALA A 6 43.41 33.02 -0.70
C ALA A 6 42.72 31.82 -1.39
N PRO A 7 43.19 30.57 -1.20
CA PRO A 7 42.75 29.37 -1.90
C PRO A 7 41.41 28.92 -1.38
N PHE A 8 41.08 29.22 -0.13
CA PHE A 8 39.75 29.00 0.43
C PHE A 8 39.10 30.32 0.78
N SER A 9 37.86 30.49 0.32
CA SER A 9 37.04 31.68 0.60
C SER A 9 35.63 31.27 0.99
N PHE A 10 35.00 32.09 1.82
CA PHE A 10 33.64 31.89 2.29
C PHE A 10 32.89 33.22 2.26
N SER A 11 31.69 33.22 1.71
CA SER A 11 30.86 34.41 1.55
C SER A 11 29.41 34.14 1.95
N VAL A 12 28.76 35.16 2.50
CA VAL A 12 27.31 35.18 2.78
C VAL A 12 26.72 36.40 2.08
N SER A 13 25.66 36.23 1.30
CA SER A 13 25.14 37.26 0.39
C SER A 13 24.66 38.56 1.06
N THR A 14 24.24 38.48 2.32
CA THR A 14 23.72 39.58 3.15
C THR A 14 24.82 40.33 3.92
N LEU A 15 26.06 39.83 3.87
CA LEU A 15 27.22 40.42 4.53
C LEU A 15 28.24 40.89 3.46
N PRO A 16 29.09 41.87 3.76
CA PRO A 16 30.20 42.25 2.87
C PRO A 16 31.06 41.04 2.49
N LYS A 17 31.53 40.95 1.24
CA LYS A 17 32.30 39.79 0.75
C LYS A 17 33.56 39.50 1.57
N ASP A 18 34.20 40.53 2.08
CA ASP A 18 35.45 40.43 2.85
C ASP A 18 35.21 40.27 4.36
N THR A 19 33.98 39.92 4.77
CA THR A 19 33.65 39.76 6.20
C THR A 19 34.41 38.62 6.84
N PHE A 20 34.65 37.52 6.11
CA PHE A 20 35.26 36.31 6.67
C PHE A 20 36.44 35.82 5.84
N HIS A 21 37.46 35.32 6.55
CA HIS A 21 38.47 34.44 5.98
C HIS A 21 38.30 33.02 6.52
N VAL A 22 38.49 32.02 5.66
CA VAL A 22 38.38 30.60 6.04
C VAL A 22 39.63 30.20 6.79
N VAL A 23 39.50 29.67 8.01
CA VAL A 23 40.63 29.14 8.77
C VAL A 23 40.84 27.68 8.39
N ARG A 24 39.77 26.89 8.53
CA ARG A 24 39.70 25.48 8.11
C ARG A 24 38.26 25.07 7.87
N PHE A 25 38.05 23.98 7.16
CA PHE A 25 36.74 23.36 6.99
C PHE A 25 36.84 21.83 6.98
N ALA A 26 35.77 21.19 7.40
CA ALA A 26 35.54 19.77 7.23
C ALA A 26 34.10 19.55 6.76
N GLY A 27 33.87 18.69 5.79
CA GLY A 27 32.51 18.41 5.32
C GLY A 27 32.36 17.08 4.63
N GLU A 28 31.11 16.64 4.49
CA GLU A 28 30.74 15.41 3.81
C GLU A 28 29.62 15.70 2.81
N GLU A 29 29.72 15.13 1.62
CA GLU A 29 28.66 15.07 0.62
C GLU A 29 28.51 13.64 0.09
N GLY A 30 27.30 13.24 -0.31
CA GLY A 30 27.04 11.90 -0.81
C GLY A 30 25.72 11.76 -1.56
N LEU A 31 25.60 10.69 -2.34
CA LEU A 31 24.36 10.32 -3.02
C LEU A 31 23.26 10.05 -2.00
N SER A 32 22.10 10.68 -2.21
CA SER A 32 20.95 10.65 -1.32
C SER A 32 21.22 11.11 0.11
N THR A 33 22.14 12.06 0.27
CA THR A 33 22.43 12.71 1.55
C THR A 33 22.45 14.23 1.36
N LEU A 34 22.13 14.99 2.40
CA LEU A 34 22.31 16.44 2.41
C LEU A 34 23.73 16.73 2.86
N TYR A 35 24.51 17.43 2.02
CA TYR A 35 25.88 17.75 2.39
C TYR A 35 25.94 18.70 3.57
N ARG A 36 27.02 18.61 4.35
CA ARG A 36 27.21 19.45 5.53
C ARG A 36 28.68 19.80 5.68
N PHE A 37 28.99 21.09 5.73
CA PHE A 37 30.33 21.61 5.96
C PHE A 37 30.37 22.42 7.25
N GLU A 38 31.27 22.06 8.15
CA GLU A 38 31.62 22.87 9.31
C GLU A 38 32.85 23.70 8.97
N ILE A 39 32.71 25.01 9.02
CA ILE A 39 33.70 25.97 8.56
C ILE A 39 34.10 26.84 9.74
N THR A 40 35.38 26.84 10.09
CA THR A 40 35.94 27.80 11.05
C THR A 40 36.37 29.05 10.29
N LEU A 41 35.86 30.20 10.74
CA LEU A 41 36.06 31.50 10.10
C LEU A 41 36.77 32.45 11.06
N ILE A 42 37.47 33.42 10.51
CA ILE A 42 38.04 34.56 11.24
C ILE A 42 37.56 35.87 10.60
N SER A 43 37.24 36.86 11.43
CA SER A 43 36.79 38.19 11.00
C SER A 43 37.41 39.29 11.85
N GLN A 44 37.67 40.44 11.23
CA GLN A 44 37.95 41.69 11.94
C GLN A 44 36.68 42.30 12.55
N ASN A 45 35.50 41.93 12.03
CA ASN A 45 34.23 42.32 12.62
C ASN A 45 33.95 41.48 13.88
N LEU A 46 34.03 42.12 15.04
CA LEU A 46 33.84 41.49 16.35
C LEU A 46 32.35 41.28 16.72
N SER A 47 31.44 41.91 15.96
CA SER A 47 30.00 41.93 16.19
C SER A 47 29.27 41.68 14.87
N VAL A 48 29.59 40.57 14.20
CA VAL A 48 28.83 40.12 13.04
C VAL A 48 27.38 39.92 13.44
N ASP A 49 26.45 40.37 12.60
CA ASP A 49 25.01 40.19 12.79
C ASP A 49 24.63 38.75 12.43
N PHE A 50 24.15 37.99 13.43
CA PHE A 50 23.85 36.57 13.29
C PHE A 50 22.61 36.33 12.44
N ASP A 51 21.62 37.22 12.53
CA ASP A 51 20.38 37.09 11.77
C ASP A 51 20.68 37.29 10.29
N LYS A 52 21.47 38.33 9.95
CA LYS A 52 21.94 38.51 8.57
C LYS A 52 22.74 37.30 8.09
N ALA A 53 23.63 36.74 8.92
CA ALA A 53 24.42 35.57 8.55
C ALA A 53 23.53 34.35 8.21
N LEU A 54 22.47 34.12 9.00
CA LEU A 54 21.54 32.99 8.80
C LEU A 54 20.52 33.21 7.67
N GLU A 55 20.17 34.45 7.37
CA GLU A 55 19.24 34.80 6.27
C GLU A 55 19.88 34.70 4.87
N GLY A 56 21.19 34.90 4.77
CA GLY A 56 21.90 34.96 3.50
C GLY A 56 22.19 33.61 2.85
N ALA A 57 22.29 33.60 1.53
CA ALA A 57 22.86 32.48 0.79
C ALA A 57 24.37 32.42 1.06
N ALA A 58 24.89 31.24 1.34
CA ALA A 58 26.28 31.02 1.70
C ALA A 58 27.00 30.21 0.62
N ALA A 59 28.29 30.47 0.45
CA ALA A 59 29.14 29.73 -0.47
C ALA A 59 30.53 29.50 0.12
N LEU A 60 30.98 28.24 0.12
CA LEU A 60 32.37 27.85 0.38
C LEU A 60 33.05 27.59 -0.97
N ARG A 61 34.22 28.18 -1.20
CA ARG A 61 34.94 28.09 -2.47
C ARG A 61 36.38 27.64 -2.26
N ILE A 62 36.82 26.71 -3.10
CA ILE A 62 38.21 26.40 -3.37
C ILE A 62 38.57 27.00 -4.73
N ALA A 63 39.58 27.88 -4.74
CA ALA A 63 40.05 28.56 -5.94
C ALA A 63 40.57 27.56 -6.99
N ALA A 64 40.50 27.95 -8.26
CA ALA A 64 41.07 27.18 -9.37
C ALA A 64 42.59 26.95 -9.15
N GLN A 65 43.07 25.76 -9.50
CA GLN A 65 44.46 25.34 -9.35
C GLN A 65 45.02 24.90 -10.70
N GLY A 66 45.77 25.78 -11.36
CA GLY A 66 46.24 25.53 -12.73
C GLY A 66 45.06 25.39 -13.70
N ASP A 67 44.99 24.24 -14.40
CA ASP A 67 43.90 23.92 -15.33
C ASP A 67 42.64 23.35 -14.64
N LEU A 68 42.68 23.13 -13.33
CA LEU A 68 41.54 22.60 -12.58
C LEU A 68 40.54 23.72 -12.25
N PRO A 69 39.23 23.49 -12.48
CA PRO A 69 38.21 24.50 -12.21
C PRO A 69 38.09 24.79 -10.72
N GLU A 70 37.53 25.96 -10.39
CA GLU A 70 37.13 26.25 -9.02
C GLU A 70 36.04 25.27 -8.55
N ARG A 71 36.05 24.94 -7.26
CA ARG A 71 34.98 24.17 -6.61
C ARG A 71 34.20 25.08 -5.69
N VAL A 72 32.88 25.09 -5.83
CA VAL A 72 31.98 25.88 -4.98
C VAL A 72 30.88 24.99 -4.43
N TRP A 73 30.64 25.11 -3.13
CA TRP A 73 29.45 24.57 -2.47
C TRP A 73 28.55 25.73 -2.10
N HIS A 74 27.39 25.83 -2.76
CA HIS A 74 26.34 26.79 -2.44
C HIS A 74 25.46 26.27 -1.31
N GLY A 75 24.63 27.10 -0.70
CA GLY A 75 23.65 26.66 0.28
C GLY A 75 23.24 27.74 1.25
N VAL A 76 22.88 27.33 2.46
CA VAL A 76 22.44 28.20 3.56
C VAL A 76 23.16 27.82 4.85
N LEU A 77 23.21 28.75 5.79
CA LEU A 77 23.72 28.46 7.13
C LEU A 77 22.62 27.86 8.00
N THR A 78 22.96 26.76 8.67
CA THR A 78 22.06 26.03 9.58
C THR A 78 22.38 26.27 11.05
N ASP A 79 23.60 26.72 11.31
CA ASP A 79 24.14 27.03 12.63
C ASP A 79 25.30 28.01 12.43
N PHE A 80 25.34 29.05 13.27
CA PHE A 80 26.38 30.08 13.24
C PHE A 80 26.74 30.46 14.68
N ARG A 81 28.02 30.36 15.04
CA ARG A 81 28.52 30.55 16.41
C ARG A 81 29.73 31.44 16.42
N GLN A 82 29.80 32.35 17.39
CA GLN A 82 31.03 33.05 17.74
C GLN A 82 31.83 32.21 18.75
N LYS A 83 33.14 32.11 18.54
CA LYS A 83 34.11 31.46 19.43
C LYS A 83 34.84 32.55 20.24
N HIS A 84 36.15 32.38 20.47
CA HIS A 84 36.98 33.33 21.19
C HIS A 84 37.43 34.52 20.31
N ARG A 85 37.91 35.58 20.97
CA ARG A 85 38.61 36.70 20.35
C ARG A 85 40.11 36.59 20.60
N THR A 86 40.91 36.75 19.54
CA THR A 86 42.38 36.72 19.62
C THR A 86 42.97 37.73 18.63
N GLY A 87 43.97 38.52 19.04
CA GLY A 87 44.72 39.39 18.13
C GLY A 87 43.88 40.39 17.32
N GLY A 88 42.85 40.99 17.93
CA GLY A 88 41.95 41.93 17.25
C GLY A 88 40.90 41.30 16.33
N HIS A 89 40.88 39.96 16.24
CA HIS A 89 39.94 39.21 15.40
C HIS A 89 39.00 38.35 16.24
N ALA A 90 37.79 38.12 15.74
CA ALA A 90 36.84 37.17 16.29
C ALA A 90 36.80 35.91 15.43
N PHE A 91 36.76 34.75 16.08
CA PHE A 91 36.59 33.46 15.41
C PHE A 91 35.12 33.08 15.40
N TYR A 92 34.67 32.47 14.30
CA TYR A 92 33.30 31.97 14.14
C TYR A 92 33.32 30.53 13.64
N THR A 93 32.19 29.85 13.78
CA THR A 93 31.92 28.55 13.16
C THR A 93 30.59 28.62 12.46
N ALA A 94 30.60 28.27 11.18
CA ALA A 94 29.43 28.27 10.31
C ALA A 94 29.20 26.85 9.80
N VAL A 95 27.94 26.41 9.84
CA VAL A 95 27.53 25.11 9.28
C VAL A 95 26.75 25.34 7.99
N LEU A 96 27.40 25.11 6.86
CA LEU A 96 26.84 25.21 5.52
C LEU A 96 26.15 23.90 5.12
N ALA A 97 24.92 23.99 4.62
CA ALA A 97 24.11 22.86 4.14
C ALA A 97 23.28 23.29 2.90
N PRO A 98 22.74 22.36 2.09
CA PRO A 98 21.87 22.73 0.98
C PRO A 98 20.57 23.36 1.48
N ARG A 99 19.89 24.12 0.60
CA ARG A 99 18.53 24.64 0.84
C ARG A 99 17.52 23.52 1.10
N ALA A 100 17.79 22.32 0.59
CA ALA A 100 17.02 21.11 0.90
C ALA A 100 16.98 20.77 2.40
N GLU A 101 17.87 21.33 3.24
CA GLU A 101 17.80 21.19 4.70
C GLU A 101 16.48 21.73 5.31
N ARG A 102 15.75 22.58 4.59
CA ARG A 102 14.38 22.99 4.94
C ARG A 102 13.44 21.81 5.16
N LEU A 103 13.67 20.69 4.47
CA LEU A 103 12.91 19.45 4.60
C LEU A 103 13.00 18.81 6.00
N ASN A 104 14.04 19.14 6.78
CA ASN A 104 14.20 18.67 8.17
C ASN A 104 13.58 19.61 9.22
N ARG A 105 13.08 20.79 8.82
CA ARG A 105 12.61 21.83 9.75
C ARG A 105 11.14 21.73 10.11
N SER A 106 10.40 20.83 9.46
CA SER A 106 9.00 20.56 9.76
C SER A 106 8.76 19.08 9.94
N ARG A 107 7.75 18.75 10.76
CA ARG A 107 7.26 17.40 10.95
C ARG A 107 5.75 17.45 10.96
N GLY A 108 5.10 16.55 10.24
CA GLY A 108 3.65 16.56 10.14
C GLY A 108 3.08 15.37 9.39
N SER A 109 1.79 15.45 9.14
CA SER A 109 1.05 14.43 8.38
C SER A 109 0.30 15.07 7.22
N ARG A 110 0.26 14.39 6.08
CA ARG A 110 -0.40 14.84 4.85
C ARG A 110 -0.82 13.63 4.01
N ILE A 111 -1.84 13.83 3.18
CA ILE A 111 -2.34 12.80 2.25
C ILE A 111 -2.22 13.31 0.81
N PHE A 112 -1.56 12.54 -0.04
CA PHE A 112 -1.48 12.72 -1.47
C PHE A 112 -2.45 11.75 -2.16
N LEU A 113 -3.28 12.25 -3.07
CA LEU A 113 -4.35 11.48 -3.69
C LEU A 113 -4.19 11.48 -5.22
N ASN A 114 -4.33 10.30 -5.82
CA ASN A 114 -4.34 10.10 -7.28
C ASN A 114 -3.10 10.64 -8.03
N GLN A 115 -1.93 10.55 -7.40
CA GLN A 115 -0.64 10.99 -7.94
C GLN A 115 0.31 9.80 -8.11
N ASP A 116 1.23 9.90 -9.06
CA ASP A 116 2.39 9.01 -9.10
C ASP A 116 3.46 9.46 -8.09
N ILE A 117 4.46 8.60 -7.87
CA ILE A 117 5.52 8.87 -6.89
C ILE A 117 6.35 10.11 -7.26
N PRO A 118 6.86 10.28 -8.50
CA PRO A 118 7.59 11.50 -8.86
C PRO A 118 6.79 12.80 -8.66
N ALA A 119 5.50 12.81 -8.96
CA ALA A 119 4.63 13.95 -8.71
C ALA A 119 4.46 14.21 -7.20
N THR A 120 4.26 13.14 -6.42
CA THR A 120 4.15 13.21 -4.95
C THR A 120 5.43 13.80 -4.32
N LEU A 121 6.60 13.34 -4.77
CA LEU A 121 7.89 13.86 -4.31
C LEU A 121 8.11 15.32 -4.74
N THR A 122 7.70 15.67 -5.95
CA THR A 122 7.73 17.06 -6.45
C THR A 122 6.87 17.97 -5.58
N GLU A 123 5.65 17.56 -5.22
CA GLU A 123 4.77 18.32 -4.33
C GLU A 123 5.36 18.46 -2.92
N CYS A 124 5.98 17.39 -2.39
CA CYS A 124 6.65 17.41 -1.09
C CYS A 124 7.81 18.44 -1.04
N LEU A 125 8.67 18.43 -2.06
CA LEU A 125 9.76 19.39 -2.21
C LEU A 125 9.23 20.83 -2.34
N ALA A 126 8.23 21.04 -3.19
CA ALA A 126 7.63 22.36 -3.41
C ALA A 126 6.95 22.92 -2.16
N ALA A 127 6.21 22.08 -1.42
CA ALA A 127 5.55 22.47 -0.17
C ALA A 127 6.54 22.89 0.93
N SER A 128 7.81 22.49 0.81
CA SER A 128 8.90 22.88 1.72
C SER A 128 9.63 24.16 1.26
N GLY A 129 9.08 24.86 0.25
CA GLY A 129 9.59 26.14 -0.24
C GLY A 129 10.76 26.01 -1.22
N LEU A 130 10.91 24.87 -1.89
CA LEU A 130 11.88 24.66 -2.97
C LEU A 130 11.20 24.87 -4.33
N ILE A 131 11.90 25.46 -5.29
CA ILE A 131 11.36 25.80 -6.60
C ILE A 131 11.87 24.80 -7.65
N LYS A 132 10.95 24.11 -8.34
CA LYS A 132 11.30 23.18 -9.42
C LYS A 132 11.99 23.93 -10.57
N GLY A 133 13.08 23.36 -11.08
CA GLY A 133 13.91 23.95 -12.14
C GLY A 133 15.03 24.87 -11.62
N GLN A 134 14.89 25.38 -10.39
CA GLN A 134 15.91 26.21 -9.73
C GLN A 134 16.61 25.46 -8.60
N ASP A 135 15.85 24.99 -7.61
CA ASP A 135 16.39 24.33 -6.41
C ASP A 135 16.39 22.81 -6.53
N PHE A 136 15.52 22.25 -7.39
CA PHE A 136 15.50 20.82 -7.65
C PHE A 136 14.98 20.48 -9.05
N GLU A 137 15.38 19.31 -9.53
CA GLU A 137 14.93 18.71 -10.78
C GLU A 137 14.64 17.22 -10.56
N VAL A 138 13.58 16.72 -11.20
CA VAL A 138 13.19 15.31 -11.15
C VAL A 138 13.30 14.72 -12.55
N VAL A 139 14.27 13.83 -12.73
CA VAL A 139 14.64 13.22 -14.01
C VAL A 139 14.36 11.72 -13.95
N THR A 140 13.23 11.30 -14.52
CA THR A 140 12.83 9.88 -14.58
C THR A 140 12.64 9.46 -16.03
N SER A 141 13.06 8.24 -16.38
CA SER A 141 12.94 7.70 -17.74
C SER A 141 11.79 6.71 -17.89
N ARG A 142 11.29 6.13 -16.80
CA ARG A 142 10.14 5.21 -16.82
C ARG A 142 8.84 5.87 -16.34
N SER A 143 7.73 5.22 -16.66
CA SER A 143 6.40 5.59 -16.17
C SER A 143 6.15 4.98 -14.79
N TYR A 144 5.52 5.76 -13.90
CA TYR A 144 5.15 5.36 -12.55
C TYR A 144 3.64 5.18 -12.43
N PRO A 145 3.17 4.10 -11.78
CA PRO A 145 1.73 3.93 -11.57
C PRO A 145 1.20 4.98 -10.61
N LYS A 146 0.02 5.53 -10.91
CA LYS A 146 -0.69 6.42 -9.99
C LYS A 146 -1.14 5.64 -8.76
N ARG A 147 -0.97 6.26 -7.60
CA ARG A 147 -1.48 5.78 -6.32
C ARG A 147 -2.69 6.61 -5.91
N GLU A 148 -3.78 5.91 -5.62
CA GLU A 148 -5.02 6.52 -5.11
C GLU A 148 -4.80 7.23 -3.77
N TYR A 149 -3.85 6.74 -2.96
CA TYR A 149 -3.60 7.18 -1.60
C TYR A 149 -2.13 6.96 -1.24
N VAL A 150 -1.47 8.02 -0.77
CA VAL A 150 -0.14 8.02 -0.14
C VAL A 150 -0.19 8.95 1.06
N CYS A 151 0.28 8.50 2.21
CA CYS A 151 0.26 9.22 3.46
C CYS A 151 1.69 9.51 3.93
N GLN A 152 1.97 10.78 4.18
CA GLN A 152 3.04 11.22 5.07
C GLN A 152 2.46 11.21 6.48
N TYR A 153 3.06 10.48 7.42
CA TYR A 153 2.53 10.37 8.78
C TYR A 153 3.59 10.63 9.83
N ASN A 154 3.41 11.71 10.59
CA ASN A 154 4.27 12.10 11.71
C ASN A 154 5.78 12.03 11.39
N GLU A 155 6.15 12.49 10.20
CA GLU A 155 7.52 12.42 9.68
C GLU A 155 7.90 13.74 9.01
N THR A 156 9.19 14.02 8.93
CA THR A 156 9.72 15.18 8.19
C THR A 156 9.55 14.96 6.68
N PRO A 157 9.36 16.02 5.87
CA PRO A 157 9.45 15.94 4.41
C PRO A 157 10.71 15.22 3.90
N TYR A 158 11.87 15.37 4.58
CA TYR A 158 13.10 14.68 4.20
C TYR A 158 12.95 13.15 4.33
N HIS A 159 12.52 12.66 5.48
CA HIS A 159 12.27 11.24 5.70
C HIS A 159 11.22 10.66 4.72
N PHE A 160 10.15 11.40 4.44
CA PHE A 160 9.15 11.04 3.43
C PHE A 160 9.76 10.91 2.04
N LEU A 161 10.57 11.89 1.62
CA LEU A 161 11.32 11.86 0.36
C LEU A 161 12.24 10.63 0.32
N SER A 162 13.04 10.41 1.35
CA SER A 162 14.01 9.31 1.42
C SER A 162 13.34 7.96 1.28
N ARG A 163 12.33 7.63 2.10
CA ARG A 163 11.70 6.28 2.06
C ARG A 163 11.02 5.98 0.73
N TRP A 164 10.41 6.99 0.11
CA TRP A 164 9.76 6.81 -1.19
C TRP A 164 10.78 6.76 -2.33
N ALA A 165 11.86 7.53 -2.24
CA ALA A 165 12.93 7.47 -3.21
C ALA A 165 13.64 6.11 -3.14
N GLU A 166 14.12 5.73 -1.96
CA GLU A 166 14.78 4.45 -1.67
C GLU A 166 13.94 3.26 -2.11
N ARG A 167 12.65 3.22 -1.73
CA ARG A 167 11.73 2.14 -2.11
C ARG A 167 11.66 1.96 -3.63
N ASN A 168 11.56 3.07 -4.37
CA ASN A 168 11.40 3.02 -5.81
C ASN A 168 12.74 2.96 -6.56
N GLY A 169 13.87 2.97 -5.86
CA GLY A 169 15.18 3.02 -6.48
C GLY A 169 15.56 4.39 -7.07
N LEU A 170 14.84 5.45 -6.68
CA LEU A 170 15.25 6.82 -6.93
C LEU A 170 16.33 7.21 -5.92
N TYR A 171 17.17 8.15 -6.32
CA TYR A 171 18.23 8.72 -5.50
C TYR A 171 18.54 10.12 -6.01
N TRP A 172 19.27 10.92 -5.24
CA TRP A 172 19.63 12.27 -5.68
C TRP A 172 21.10 12.60 -5.47
N PHE A 173 21.56 13.62 -6.18
CA PHE A 173 22.84 14.29 -5.98
C PHE A 173 22.65 15.80 -6.13
N PHE A 174 23.69 16.59 -5.88
CA PHE A 174 23.64 18.04 -6.00
C PHE A 174 24.48 18.52 -7.19
N ASP A 175 23.86 19.31 -8.04
CA ASP A 175 24.51 20.08 -9.09
C ASP A 175 24.76 21.51 -8.59
N GLN A 176 26.01 21.97 -8.70
CA GLN A 176 26.48 23.28 -8.23
C GLN A 176 26.80 24.26 -9.38
N SER A 177 26.57 23.87 -10.64
CA SER A 177 27.09 24.58 -11.83
C SER A 177 26.50 25.98 -12.09
N GLN A 178 25.28 26.27 -11.62
CA GLN A 178 24.57 27.54 -11.90
C GLN A 178 24.63 28.54 -10.74
N GLY A 179 25.66 28.48 -9.90
CA GLY A 179 25.78 29.38 -8.74
C GLY A 179 24.75 29.10 -7.65
N CYS A 180 24.12 27.92 -7.67
CA CYS A 180 23.07 27.52 -6.76
C CYS A 180 23.17 26.02 -6.47
N ASP A 181 22.71 25.59 -5.31
CA ASP A 181 22.61 24.17 -4.97
C ASP A 181 21.29 23.62 -5.53
N ARG A 182 21.40 22.71 -6.51
CA ARG A 182 20.25 22.09 -7.17
C ARG A 182 20.22 20.59 -6.92
N LEU A 183 19.17 20.11 -6.26
CA LEU A 183 18.93 18.68 -6.00
C LEU A 183 18.43 18.00 -7.28
N VAL A 184 19.19 17.05 -7.83
CA VAL A 184 18.80 16.27 -9.01
C VAL A 184 18.35 14.89 -8.57
N LEU A 185 17.04 14.65 -8.55
CA LEU A 185 16.44 13.34 -8.25
C LEU A 185 16.36 12.51 -9.53
N THR A 186 16.96 11.32 -9.54
CA THR A 186 17.04 10.44 -10.71
C THR A 186 16.93 8.95 -10.34
N GLU A 187 16.76 8.12 -11.36
CA GLU A 187 16.72 6.65 -11.27
C GLU A 187 17.68 5.97 -12.26
N THR A 188 18.51 6.73 -12.97
CA THR A 188 19.33 6.15 -14.06
C THR A 188 20.74 6.65 -14.03
N LEU A 189 21.67 5.74 -14.31
CA LEU A 189 23.09 6.06 -14.45
C LEU A 189 23.35 7.10 -15.56
N THR A 190 22.48 7.16 -16.57
CA THR A 190 22.63 8.05 -17.73
C THR A 190 22.47 9.53 -17.40
N THR A 191 21.95 9.87 -16.22
CA THR A 191 21.84 11.26 -15.75
C THR A 191 23.16 11.78 -15.16
N HIS A 192 24.13 10.90 -14.86
CA HIS A 192 25.38 11.32 -14.23
C HIS A 192 26.32 12.00 -15.23
N PRO A 193 26.67 13.27 -15.02
CA PRO A 193 27.64 13.96 -15.86
C PRO A 193 29.09 13.50 -15.57
N PRO A 194 30.01 13.67 -16.54
CA PRO A 194 31.45 13.53 -16.27
C PRO A 194 31.91 14.59 -15.27
N LEU A 195 32.98 14.29 -14.54
CA LEU A 195 33.54 15.20 -13.55
C LEU A 195 33.92 16.55 -14.19
N PRO A 196 33.57 17.70 -13.57
CA PRO A 196 33.86 19.00 -14.16
C PRO A 196 35.37 19.26 -14.26
N GLY A 197 35.83 19.83 -15.37
CA GLY A 197 37.25 20.08 -15.63
C GLY A 197 37.93 18.91 -16.34
N SER A 198 38.18 17.82 -15.62
CA SER A 198 38.74 16.59 -16.18
C SER A 198 38.01 15.37 -15.62
N GLU A 199 37.55 14.50 -16.51
CA GLU A 199 37.05 13.19 -16.11
C GLU A 199 38.19 12.25 -15.68
N GLN A 200 39.42 12.47 -16.16
CA GLN A 200 40.56 11.64 -15.79
C GLN A 200 41.22 12.09 -14.49
N LEU A 201 41.41 11.13 -13.60
CA LEU A 201 42.24 11.23 -12.41
C LEU A 201 43.37 10.21 -12.51
N THR A 202 44.59 10.63 -12.16
CA THR A 202 45.77 9.76 -12.19
C THR A 202 46.07 9.26 -10.78
N HIS A 203 46.32 7.95 -10.65
CA HIS A 203 46.86 7.40 -9.42
C HIS A 203 48.35 7.75 -9.30
N THR A 204 48.74 8.31 -8.16
CA THR A 204 50.14 8.68 -7.88
C THR A 204 50.46 8.32 -6.44
N GLU A 205 51.51 7.54 -6.22
CA GLU A 205 51.92 7.17 -4.86
C GLU A 205 52.42 8.41 -4.09
N PRO A 206 52.10 8.54 -2.79
CA PRO A 206 52.57 9.65 -1.97
C PRO A 206 54.10 9.74 -2.00
N SER A 207 54.64 10.76 -2.66
CA SER A 207 56.09 10.96 -2.79
C SER A 207 56.70 11.85 -1.71
N GLY A 208 55.86 12.53 -0.91
CA GLY A 208 56.29 13.53 0.07
C GLY A 208 56.82 14.84 -0.53
N LEU A 209 56.87 14.95 -1.86
CA LEU A 209 57.28 16.14 -2.61
C LEU A 209 56.09 16.87 -3.28
N GLU A 210 54.88 16.48 -2.91
CA GLU A 210 53.65 17.05 -3.44
C GLU A 210 53.44 18.45 -2.89
N ALA A 211 53.29 19.43 -3.77
CA ALA A 211 53.00 20.79 -3.35
C ALA A 211 51.53 20.85 -2.85
N PRO A 212 51.24 21.45 -1.67
CA PRO A 212 49.98 21.22 -0.94
C PRO A 212 48.66 21.63 -1.61
N LEU A 213 48.74 22.33 -2.75
CA LEU A 213 47.61 22.84 -3.56
C LEU A 213 47.87 22.68 -5.06
N THR A 214 48.65 21.70 -5.48
CA THR A 214 49.07 21.57 -6.89
C THR A 214 48.91 20.13 -7.36
N GLY A 215 48.14 19.97 -8.43
CA GLY A 215 47.82 18.66 -9.01
C GLY A 215 46.50 18.08 -8.49
N SER A 216 45.93 17.17 -9.27
CA SER A 216 44.77 16.37 -8.89
C SER A 216 45.13 14.91 -9.11
N ALA A 217 45.38 14.21 -8.01
CA ALA A 217 45.79 12.82 -8.01
C ALA A 217 45.01 12.03 -6.96
N VAL A 218 44.84 10.74 -7.24
CA VAL A 218 44.38 9.75 -6.27
C VAL A 218 45.61 9.08 -5.66
N HIS A 219 45.76 9.20 -4.35
CA HIS A 219 46.96 8.74 -3.64
C HIS A 219 46.82 7.31 -3.11
N GLY A 220 45.58 6.87 -2.92
CA GLY A 220 45.29 5.51 -2.50
C GLY A 220 43.90 5.10 -2.96
N LEU A 221 43.76 3.84 -3.34
CA LEU A 221 42.48 3.22 -3.67
C LEU A 221 42.42 1.81 -3.11
N ARG A 222 41.40 1.54 -2.29
CA ARG A 222 41.18 0.24 -1.63
C ARG A 222 39.85 -0.33 -2.10
N ALA A 223 39.86 -1.57 -2.56
CA ALA A 223 38.64 -2.27 -2.93
C ALA A 223 38.15 -3.16 -1.78
N HIS A 224 36.85 -3.10 -1.51
CA HIS A 224 36.16 -3.91 -0.54
C HIS A 224 35.07 -4.75 -1.23
N LYS A 225 35.24 -6.07 -1.26
CA LYS A 225 34.29 -7.01 -1.89
C LYS A 225 33.57 -7.87 -0.84
N ARG A 226 32.25 -8.01 -0.94
CA ARG A 226 31.41 -8.82 -0.04
C ARG A 226 30.63 -9.89 -0.82
N ARG A 227 30.31 -11.01 -0.17
CA ARG A 227 29.29 -11.93 -0.68
C ARG A 227 27.91 -11.29 -0.53
N LEU A 228 27.06 -11.50 -1.52
CA LEU A 228 25.70 -10.98 -1.58
C LEU A 228 24.69 -12.13 -1.66
N PRO A 229 23.42 -11.89 -1.34
CA PRO A 229 22.32 -12.77 -1.71
C PRO A 229 22.37 -13.12 -3.20
N ARG A 230 21.87 -14.31 -3.58
CA ARG A 230 21.73 -14.66 -5.00
C ARG A 230 20.59 -13.87 -5.63
N GLU A 231 19.45 -13.83 -4.95
CA GLU A 231 18.21 -13.27 -5.46
C GLU A 231 17.44 -12.49 -4.38
N VAL A 232 16.58 -11.59 -4.82
CA VAL A 232 15.51 -11.00 -4.01
C VAL A 232 14.19 -11.61 -4.44
N LEU A 233 13.31 -11.89 -3.48
CA LEU A 233 11.91 -12.26 -3.69
C LEU A 233 11.02 -11.23 -2.99
N LEU A 234 10.12 -10.60 -3.73
CA LEU A 234 9.07 -9.74 -3.17
C LEU A 234 7.72 -10.44 -3.33
N THR A 235 6.93 -10.50 -2.25
CA THR A 235 5.55 -11.01 -2.30
C THR A 235 4.56 -10.07 -1.63
N ASP A 236 3.31 -10.08 -2.08
CA ASP A 236 2.25 -9.27 -1.46
C ASP A 236 0.84 -9.82 -1.71
N TYR A 237 -0.14 -9.25 -1.02
CA TYR A 237 -1.56 -9.52 -1.22
C TYR A 237 -2.32 -8.22 -1.51
N ASN A 238 -3.08 -8.21 -2.61
CA ASN A 238 -3.94 -7.08 -2.98
C ASN A 238 -5.41 -7.50 -3.01
N TYR A 239 -6.22 -6.97 -2.09
CA TYR A 239 -7.65 -7.27 -2.02
C TYR A 239 -8.44 -6.87 -3.27
N ARG A 240 -7.92 -5.96 -4.11
CA ARG A 240 -8.58 -5.57 -5.37
C ARG A 240 -8.47 -6.66 -6.44
N THR A 241 -7.47 -7.53 -6.33
CA THR A 241 -7.20 -8.65 -7.24
C THR A 241 -6.81 -9.87 -6.41
N PRO A 242 -7.74 -10.42 -5.59
CA PRO A 242 -7.41 -11.37 -4.53
C PRO A 242 -6.87 -12.71 -5.06
N ASN A 243 -7.21 -13.08 -6.29
CA ASN A 243 -6.75 -14.32 -6.95
C ASN A 243 -5.42 -14.14 -7.68
N LEU A 244 -4.90 -12.91 -7.80
CA LEU A 244 -3.63 -12.65 -8.46
C LEU A 244 -2.50 -12.84 -7.45
N GLU A 245 -1.64 -13.83 -7.69
CA GLU A 245 -0.40 -13.99 -6.94
C GLU A 245 0.57 -12.85 -7.31
N ILE A 246 0.88 -12.00 -6.33
CA ILE A 246 1.89 -10.94 -6.49
C ILE A 246 3.20 -11.47 -5.92
N ALA A 247 4.02 -12.05 -6.80
CA ALA A 247 5.35 -12.53 -6.48
C ALA A 247 6.34 -12.19 -7.60
N ALA A 248 7.48 -11.58 -7.26
CA ALA A 248 8.52 -11.26 -8.23
C ALA A 248 9.91 -11.53 -7.68
N LYS A 249 10.75 -12.16 -8.51
CA LYS A 249 12.16 -12.41 -8.22
C LYS A 249 13.07 -11.55 -9.09
N ALA A 250 14.23 -11.18 -8.55
CA ALA A 250 15.29 -10.54 -9.31
C ALA A 250 16.66 -11.07 -8.87
N LEU A 251 17.54 -11.30 -9.85
CA LEU A 251 18.91 -11.72 -9.62
C LEU A 251 19.74 -10.55 -9.08
N VAL A 252 20.44 -10.78 -7.98
CA VAL A 252 21.40 -9.84 -7.37
C VAL A 252 22.81 -10.15 -7.85
N SER A 253 23.26 -11.39 -7.62
CA SER A 253 24.59 -11.87 -7.96
C SER A 253 24.56 -13.34 -8.35
N ARG A 254 25.18 -13.70 -9.47
CA ARG A 254 25.26 -15.11 -9.92
C ARG A 254 26.07 -15.99 -8.98
N SER A 255 27.07 -15.41 -8.31
CA SER A 255 27.89 -16.07 -7.30
C SER A 255 27.37 -15.88 -5.88
N GLY A 256 26.20 -15.25 -5.73
CA GLY A 256 25.54 -15.08 -4.45
C GLY A 256 24.87 -16.35 -3.95
N GLU A 257 24.50 -16.35 -2.67
CA GLU A 257 23.89 -17.47 -1.97
C GLU A 257 22.63 -17.00 -1.22
N GLY A 258 21.59 -17.84 -1.15
CA GLY A 258 20.34 -17.51 -0.47
C GLY A 258 19.44 -16.52 -1.20
N VAL A 259 18.26 -16.28 -0.61
CA VAL A 259 17.21 -15.40 -1.15
C VAL A 259 16.82 -14.39 -0.08
N ALA A 260 16.88 -13.10 -0.42
CA ALA A 260 16.33 -12.04 0.42
C ALA A 260 14.83 -11.89 0.15
N HIS A 261 13.98 -12.40 1.06
CA HIS A 261 12.52 -12.37 0.92
C HIS A 261 11.92 -11.22 1.74
N VAL A 262 11.05 -10.43 1.10
CA VAL A 262 10.27 -9.36 1.74
C VAL A 262 8.79 -9.52 1.38
N HIS A 263 7.92 -9.44 2.38
CA HIS A 263 6.46 -9.51 2.23
C HIS A 263 5.77 -8.25 2.80
N GLY A 264 4.61 -7.88 2.26
CA GLY A 264 3.75 -6.83 2.82
C GLY A 264 4.18 -5.41 2.48
N GLY A 265 4.74 -5.22 1.29
CA GLY A 265 5.22 -3.94 0.79
C GLY A 265 4.12 -3.00 0.30
N ASN A 266 2.82 -3.33 0.32
CA ASN A 266 1.77 -2.59 -0.39
C ASN A 266 2.05 -2.48 -1.90
N ILE A 267 2.35 -3.62 -2.51
CA ILE A 267 2.55 -3.82 -3.96
C ILE A 267 1.19 -4.21 -4.57
N ARG A 268 0.75 -3.47 -5.59
CA ARG A 268 -0.61 -3.61 -6.15
C ARG A 268 -0.67 -4.51 -7.37
N THR A 269 0.41 -4.58 -8.15
CA THR A 269 0.44 -5.31 -9.41
C THR A 269 1.72 -6.11 -9.57
N LEU A 270 1.69 -7.12 -10.45
CA LEU A 270 2.87 -7.90 -10.79
C LEU A 270 3.95 -7.06 -11.51
N SER A 271 3.54 -6.06 -12.30
CA SER A 271 4.49 -5.14 -12.95
C SER A 271 5.24 -4.28 -11.93
N GLU A 272 4.55 -3.76 -10.93
CA GLU A 272 5.17 -3.03 -9.81
C GLU A 272 6.11 -3.96 -9.03
N ALA A 273 5.69 -5.19 -8.73
CA ALA A 273 6.52 -6.18 -8.05
C ALA A 273 7.85 -6.44 -8.77
N LYS A 274 7.82 -6.60 -10.10
CA LYS A 274 9.02 -6.80 -10.92
C LYS A 274 9.95 -5.59 -10.89
N LEU A 275 9.40 -4.38 -11.00
CA LEU A 275 10.19 -3.14 -10.96
C LEU A 275 10.86 -2.95 -9.59
N LEU A 276 10.12 -3.17 -8.50
CA LEU A 276 10.64 -3.05 -7.13
C LEU A 276 11.66 -4.14 -6.83
N ALA A 277 11.43 -5.38 -7.27
CA ALA A 277 12.38 -6.48 -7.09
C ALA A 277 13.70 -6.18 -7.81
N HIS A 278 13.64 -5.65 -9.04
CA HIS A 278 14.83 -5.25 -9.79
C HIS A 278 15.57 -4.09 -9.12
N ALA A 279 14.85 -3.06 -8.66
CA ALA A 279 15.44 -1.94 -7.93
C ALA A 279 16.13 -2.41 -6.62
N ARG A 280 15.48 -3.30 -5.87
CA ARG A 280 16.02 -3.91 -4.65
C ARG A 280 17.27 -4.76 -4.95
N ALA A 281 17.26 -5.51 -6.05
CA ALA A 281 18.41 -6.30 -6.43
C ALA A 281 19.62 -5.42 -6.79
N GLN A 282 19.41 -4.33 -7.52
CA GLN A 282 20.45 -3.33 -7.82
C GLN A 282 20.98 -2.65 -6.54
N GLU A 283 20.09 -2.33 -5.60
CA GLU A 283 20.44 -1.76 -4.28
C GLU A 283 21.31 -2.67 -3.42
N ILE A 284 21.10 -3.98 -3.48
CA ILE A 284 21.98 -4.95 -2.83
C ILE A 284 23.29 -5.09 -3.62
N ALA A 285 23.23 -5.12 -4.96
CA ALA A 285 24.40 -5.24 -5.83
C ALA A 285 25.42 -4.11 -5.63
N CYS A 286 24.97 -2.88 -5.34
CA CYS A 286 25.83 -1.74 -5.05
C CYS A 286 26.81 -1.97 -3.88
N ARG A 287 26.50 -2.89 -2.97
CA ARG A 287 27.35 -3.24 -1.81
C ARG A 287 28.34 -4.37 -2.09
N GLY A 288 28.29 -4.95 -3.28
CA GLY A 288 29.12 -6.10 -3.67
C GLY A 288 30.59 -5.76 -3.82
N LEU A 289 30.90 -4.67 -4.54
CA LEU A 289 32.25 -4.16 -4.77
C LEU A 289 32.25 -2.64 -4.61
N VAL A 290 32.88 -2.17 -3.55
CA VAL A 290 32.97 -0.74 -3.19
C VAL A 290 34.43 -0.35 -3.12
N PHE A 291 34.76 0.84 -3.60
CA PHE A 291 36.11 1.40 -3.55
C PHE A 291 36.15 2.57 -2.58
N SER A 292 37.19 2.63 -1.75
CA SER A 292 37.49 3.75 -0.86
C SER A 292 38.84 4.33 -1.22
N GLY A 293 38.91 5.62 -1.47
CA GLY A 293 40.15 6.28 -1.90
C GLY A 293 40.43 7.58 -1.18
N GLU A 294 41.68 8.04 -1.33
CA GLU A 294 42.19 9.30 -0.79
C GLU A 294 42.73 10.12 -1.96
N SER A 295 42.41 11.41 -2.03
CA SER A 295 42.82 12.29 -3.14
C SER A 295 42.98 13.74 -2.71
N ASN A 296 43.69 14.53 -3.51
CA ASN A 296 43.71 16.00 -3.42
C ASN A 296 42.86 16.67 -4.52
N ALA A 297 42.05 15.89 -5.26
CA ALA A 297 41.20 16.37 -6.34
C ALA A 297 40.03 17.23 -5.81
N ALA A 298 40.16 18.55 -5.83
CA ALA A 298 39.15 19.48 -5.28
C ALA A 298 37.78 19.42 -5.99
N HIS A 299 37.78 19.05 -7.27
CA HIS A 299 36.57 18.98 -8.10
C HIS A 299 35.82 17.65 -7.97
N LEU A 300 36.36 16.66 -7.24
CA LEU A 300 35.72 15.37 -7.00
C LEU A 300 34.39 15.56 -6.24
N ALA A 301 33.31 14.99 -6.78
CA ALA A 301 31.96 15.21 -6.27
C ALA A 301 31.08 13.96 -6.42
N PRO A 302 30.23 13.61 -5.44
CA PRO A 302 29.25 12.54 -5.56
C PRO A 302 28.27 12.79 -6.71
N GLY A 303 27.90 11.72 -7.42
CA GLY A 303 27.00 11.82 -8.58
C GLY A 303 27.69 12.20 -9.88
N TYR A 304 29.02 12.35 -9.88
CA TYR A 304 29.81 12.57 -11.09
C TYR A 304 30.66 11.33 -11.41
N LEU A 305 30.92 11.15 -12.71
CA LEU A 305 31.73 10.05 -13.23
C LEU A 305 33.18 10.49 -13.38
N PHE A 306 34.13 9.65 -12.95
CA PHE A 306 35.56 9.86 -13.17
C PHE A 306 36.22 8.58 -13.66
N THR A 307 37.34 8.69 -14.37
CA THR A 307 38.15 7.57 -14.84
C THR A 307 39.49 7.60 -14.13
N LEU A 308 39.86 6.50 -13.47
CA LEU A 308 41.17 6.36 -12.87
C LEU A 308 42.17 5.77 -13.88
N SER A 309 43.37 6.33 -13.93
CA SER A 309 44.49 5.81 -14.72
C SER A 309 45.75 5.64 -13.86
N ASN A 310 46.74 4.91 -14.37
CA ASN A 310 48.06 4.72 -13.73
C ASN A 310 48.05 4.04 -12.35
N HIS A 311 47.00 3.27 -12.03
CA HIS A 311 46.99 2.41 -10.84
C HIS A 311 47.80 1.13 -11.13
N TYR A 312 48.58 0.66 -10.16
CA TYR A 312 49.46 -0.52 -10.28
C TYR A 312 48.69 -1.84 -10.55
N ARG A 313 47.39 -1.83 -10.30
CA ARG A 313 46.48 -2.95 -10.56
C ARG A 313 45.56 -2.57 -11.73
N ASP A 314 45.73 -3.25 -12.86
CA ASP A 314 45.12 -2.86 -14.14
C ASP A 314 43.58 -2.83 -14.12
N ASP A 315 42.93 -3.75 -13.41
CA ASP A 315 41.47 -3.79 -13.29
C ASP A 315 40.89 -2.59 -12.51
N PHE A 316 41.71 -1.81 -11.81
CA PHE A 316 41.26 -0.58 -11.14
C PHE A 316 41.35 0.65 -12.06
N ASN A 317 42.04 0.54 -13.20
CA ASN A 317 42.11 1.59 -14.22
C ASN A 317 40.81 1.60 -15.04
N GLN A 318 39.72 2.06 -14.42
CA GLN A 318 38.38 2.04 -14.98
C GLN A 318 37.59 3.30 -14.62
N ARG A 319 36.36 3.37 -15.13
CA ARG A 319 35.40 4.42 -14.84
C ARG A 319 34.60 4.12 -13.58
N PHE A 320 34.46 5.12 -12.72
CA PHE A 320 33.79 5.06 -11.42
C PHE A 320 32.70 6.11 -11.30
N LEU A 321 31.70 5.82 -10.48
CA LEU A 321 30.75 6.78 -9.94
C LEU A 321 31.15 7.08 -8.49
N ALA A 322 31.46 8.34 -8.19
CA ALA A 322 31.66 8.78 -6.81
C ALA A 322 30.31 8.77 -6.06
N THR A 323 30.26 8.11 -4.91
CA THR A 323 29.04 7.95 -4.11
C THR A 323 29.06 8.78 -2.83
N LEU A 324 30.24 9.05 -2.27
CA LEU A 324 30.44 9.88 -1.07
C LEU A 324 31.82 10.52 -1.11
N VAL A 325 31.96 11.76 -0.68
CA VAL A 325 33.24 12.47 -0.55
C VAL A 325 33.26 13.22 0.79
N ARG A 326 34.37 13.09 1.52
CA ARG A 326 34.70 13.81 2.75
C ARG A 326 35.84 14.76 2.46
N HIS A 327 35.65 16.03 2.75
CA HIS A 327 36.58 17.10 2.44
C HIS A 327 37.20 17.65 3.72
N GLU A 328 38.50 17.93 3.67
CA GLU A 328 39.22 18.65 4.71
C GLU A 328 40.15 19.66 4.07
N GLY A 329 40.12 20.90 4.57
CA GLY A 329 41.04 21.95 4.14
C GLY A 329 41.42 22.85 5.30
N SER A 330 42.68 23.30 5.30
CA SER A 330 43.22 24.23 6.28
C SER A 330 44.09 25.27 5.60
N GLN A 331 43.92 26.54 5.97
CA GLN A 331 44.85 27.62 5.65
C GLN A 331 45.25 28.40 6.91
N GLU A 332 45.28 27.70 8.05
CA GLU A 332 45.63 28.23 9.38
C GLU A 332 46.99 28.95 9.37
N GLY A 333 48.05 28.32 8.87
CA GLY A 333 49.40 28.90 8.82
C GLY A 333 49.53 30.15 7.94
N TRP A 334 48.71 30.27 6.89
CA TRP A 334 48.67 31.46 6.04
C TRP A 334 48.06 32.65 6.79
N LEU A 335 46.91 32.46 7.46
CA LEU A 335 46.19 33.56 8.12
C LEU A 335 46.78 33.97 9.47
N THR A 336 47.54 33.08 10.14
CA THR A 336 48.06 33.32 11.50
C THR A 336 49.51 33.78 11.55
N SER A 337 50.15 33.99 10.39
CA SER A 337 51.48 34.63 10.29
C SER A 337 51.44 36.04 10.92
N GLY A 338 51.76 36.14 12.23
CA GLY A 338 51.73 37.38 13.02
C GLY A 338 50.71 37.44 14.17
N VAL A 339 49.84 36.42 14.34
CA VAL A 339 48.90 36.31 15.48
C VAL A 339 49.37 35.18 16.39
N ALA A 340 49.73 35.49 17.65
CA ALA A 340 50.23 34.50 18.60
C ALA A 340 49.13 33.52 19.05
N THR A 341 48.95 32.43 18.31
CA THR A 341 48.07 31.31 18.65
C THR A 341 48.89 30.09 19.01
N ARG A 342 48.81 29.62 20.27
CA ARG A 342 49.50 28.38 20.71
C ARG A 342 48.76 27.15 20.16
N GLY A 343 49.46 26.29 19.42
CA GLY A 343 49.03 24.93 19.09
C GLY A 343 48.39 24.70 17.72
N LEU A 344 48.62 25.56 16.73
CA LEU A 344 48.07 25.42 15.37
C LEU A 344 49.09 24.77 14.41
N GLY A 345 48.60 23.96 13.47
CA GLY A 345 49.42 23.27 12.46
C GLY A 345 49.80 24.20 11.31
N ASP A 346 51.07 24.15 10.89
CA ASP A 346 51.70 25.12 9.98
C ASP A 346 51.34 24.97 8.49
N GLU A 347 50.59 23.95 8.07
CA GLU A 347 50.44 23.63 6.65
C GLU A 347 49.09 24.05 6.05
N LEU A 348 49.19 24.78 4.93
CA LEU A 348 48.10 25.00 3.98
C LEU A 348 47.85 23.70 3.22
N PHE A 349 46.65 23.11 3.28
CA PHE A 349 46.37 21.87 2.55
C PHE A 349 44.89 21.73 2.15
N TYR A 350 44.64 20.93 1.12
CA TYR A 350 43.35 20.32 0.84
C TYR A 350 43.51 18.82 0.62
N ARG A 351 42.62 18.02 1.20
CA ARG A 351 42.51 16.58 0.95
C ARG A 351 41.07 16.14 1.01
N ASN A 352 40.78 15.01 0.38
CA ASN A 352 39.52 14.33 0.53
C ASN A 352 39.69 12.81 0.62
N ALA A 353 38.69 12.18 1.22
CA ALA A 353 38.48 10.73 1.15
C ALA A 353 37.15 10.48 0.47
N PHE A 354 37.09 9.51 -0.44
CA PHE A 354 35.89 9.23 -1.22
C PHE A 354 35.52 7.75 -1.21
N THR A 355 34.25 7.49 -1.46
CA THR A 355 33.73 6.16 -1.79
C THR A 355 33.20 6.18 -3.22
N ALA A 356 33.43 5.10 -3.95
CA ALA A 356 32.99 4.95 -5.32
C ALA A 356 32.57 3.51 -5.64
N ILE A 357 31.79 3.36 -6.71
CA ILE A 357 31.46 2.07 -7.33
C ILE A 357 31.82 2.09 -8.81
N PRO A 358 32.05 0.94 -9.46
CA PRO A 358 32.24 0.91 -10.92
C PRO A 358 31.07 1.58 -11.64
N ALA A 359 31.35 2.37 -12.67
CA ALA A 359 30.32 3.11 -13.41
C ALA A 359 29.32 2.20 -14.15
N THR A 360 29.65 0.91 -14.31
CA THR A 360 28.77 -0.11 -14.89
C THR A 360 27.67 -0.57 -13.94
N VAL A 361 27.78 -0.27 -12.64
CA VAL A 361 26.80 -0.64 -11.62
C VAL A 361 25.75 0.47 -11.52
N GLN A 362 24.48 0.12 -11.75
CA GLN A 362 23.37 1.05 -11.52
C GLN A 362 23.22 1.33 -10.02
N TYR A 363 23.54 2.56 -9.62
CA TYR A 363 23.36 2.98 -8.24
C TYR A 363 21.89 2.97 -7.82
N ARG A 364 21.65 2.52 -6.59
CA ARG A 364 20.40 2.65 -5.85
C ARG A 364 20.76 2.91 -4.39
N SER A 365 20.03 3.83 -3.75
CA SER A 365 20.25 4.10 -2.33
C SER A 365 19.79 2.93 -1.49
N GLU A 366 20.54 2.63 -0.43
CA GLU A 366 20.12 1.61 0.53
C GLU A 366 18.80 2.00 1.18
N CYS A 367 17.84 1.07 1.30
CA CYS A 367 16.59 1.38 2.00
C CYS A 367 16.81 1.41 3.51
N ARG A 368 17.14 2.59 4.04
CA ARG A 368 17.41 2.87 5.46
C ARG A 368 16.28 3.66 6.11
N ALA A 369 15.57 4.49 5.36
CA ALA A 369 14.46 5.27 5.87
C ALA A 369 13.31 4.32 6.22
N GLU A 370 12.96 4.28 7.50
CA GLU A 370 11.95 3.38 8.02
C GLU A 370 10.57 3.75 7.48
N TRP A 371 9.68 2.76 7.36
CA TRP A 371 8.29 3.08 7.04
C TRP A 371 7.59 3.57 8.31
N PRO A 372 6.84 4.69 8.28
CA PRO A 372 6.07 5.12 9.45
C PRO A 372 5.03 4.07 9.83
N VAL A 373 4.80 3.88 11.13
CA VAL A 373 3.87 2.88 11.66
C VAL A 373 2.79 3.55 12.52
N ILE A 374 1.52 3.24 12.25
CA ILE A 374 0.41 3.52 13.14
C ILE A 374 0.08 2.23 13.88
N ALA A 375 0.53 2.13 15.13
CA ALA A 375 0.45 0.88 15.90
C ALA A 375 -0.99 0.52 16.36
N GLY A 376 -1.92 1.48 16.37
CA GLY A 376 -3.28 1.30 16.88
C GLY A 376 -4.34 1.71 15.86
N SER A 377 -5.51 2.08 16.39
CA SER A 377 -6.59 2.65 15.60
C SER A 377 -6.60 4.18 15.65
N MET A 378 -7.29 4.79 14.69
CA MET A 378 -7.50 6.24 14.64
C MET A 378 -8.95 6.55 14.34
N SER A 379 -9.57 7.47 15.10
CA SER A 379 -10.89 7.99 14.75
C SER A 379 -10.84 8.78 13.44
N ALA A 380 -11.83 8.56 12.59
CA ALA A 380 -12.09 9.31 11.37
C ALA A 380 -13.61 9.47 11.19
N PHE A 381 -14.02 10.35 10.27
CA PHE A 381 -15.44 10.59 10.02
C PHE A 381 -15.79 10.28 8.58
N ILE A 382 -16.91 9.60 8.34
CA ILE A 382 -17.39 9.30 6.98
C ILE A 382 -17.58 10.60 6.19
N ASP A 383 -16.92 10.69 5.03
CA ASP A 383 -16.99 11.81 4.10
C ASP A 383 -17.80 11.43 2.87
N ALA A 384 -18.61 12.36 2.38
CA ALA A 384 -19.44 12.18 1.21
C ALA A 384 -19.82 13.52 0.59
N GLU A 385 -20.13 13.51 -0.71
CA GLU A 385 -20.75 14.64 -1.39
C GLU A 385 -22.19 14.88 -0.84
N GLY A 386 -22.67 16.11 -0.94
CA GLY A 386 -24.03 16.48 -0.49
C GLY A 386 -24.24 16.58 1.03
N GLY A 387 -25.51 16.65 1.43
CA GLY A 387 -25.95 16.93 2.81
C GLY A 387 -25.87 15.75 3.78
N GLY A 388 -25.63 14.52 3.30
CA GLY A 388 -25.46 13.34 4.17
C GLY A 388 -26.74 12.57 4.51
N GLU A 389 -27.86 12.86 3.87
CA GLU A 389 -29.13 12.15 4.09
C GLU A 389 -29.06 10.66 3.72
N GLN A 390 -28.31 10.35 2.66
CA GLN A 390 -28.09 8.99 2.18
C GLN A 390 -26.61 8.59 2.29
N PRO A 391 -26.32 7.31 2.61
CA PRO A 391 -24.98 6.74 2.51
C PRO A 391 -24.43 6.84 1.07
N VAL A 392 -23.15 7.16 0.93
CA VAL A 392 -22.44 7.18 -0.36
C VAL A 392 -21.35 6.13 -0.35
N LEU A 393 -21.42 5.21 -1.30
CA LEU A 393 -20.58 4.02 -1.45
C LEU A 393 -20.10 3.90 -2.90
N ASP A 394 -18.99 3.22 -3.12
CA ASP A 394 -18.62 2.75 -4.46
C ASP A 394 -19.19 1.36 -4.78
N SER A 395 -18.91 0.84 -5.97
CA SER A 395 -19.36 -0.49 -6.42
C SER A 395 -18.85 -1.65 -5.57
N GLN A 396 -17.91 -1.41 -4.65
CA GLN A 396 -17.36 -2.40 -3.73
C GLN A 396 -17.82 -2.19 -2.27
N GLY A 397 -18.74 -1.25 -2.02
CA GLY A 397 -19.23 -0.96 -0.67
C GLY A 397 -18.20 -0.25 0.23
N ARG A 398 -17.23 0.47 -0.36
CA ARG A 398 -16.19 1.21 0.37
C ARG A 398 -16.63 2.64 0.66
N TYR A 399 -15.96 3.29 1.62
CA TYR A 399 -16.27 4.65 2.09
C TYR A 399 -15.12 5.61 1.84
N LYS A 400 -15.42 6.91 1.83
CA LYS A 400 -14.42 7.96 2.02
C LYS A 400 -14.50 8.48 3.45
N VAL A 401 -13.40 9.01 3.96
CA VAL A 401 -13.31 9.52 5.33
C VAL A 401 -12.51 10.81 5.38
N VAL A 402 -12.79 11.66 6.37
CA VAL A 402 -11.91 12.75 6.78
C VAL A 402 -11.04 12.26 7.93
N LEU A 403 -9.72 12.33 7.75
CA LEU A 403 -8.76 12.02 8.81
C LEU A 403 -8.43 13.28 9.61
N PRO A 404 -8.32 13.18 10.95
CA PRO A 404 -8.18 14.34 11.83
C PRO A 404 -6.86 15.10 11.63
N PHE A 405 -5.82 14.43 11.16
CA PHE A 405 -4.52 15.06 10.89
C PHE A 405 -4.42 15.71 9.50
N ASP A 406 -5.37 15.48 8.59
CA ASP A 406 -5.30 16.09 7.25
C ASP A 406 -5.78 17.54 7.31
N LEU A 407 -4.81 18.45 7.40
CA LEU A 407 -5.04 19.89 7.47
C LEU A 407 -5.30 20.54 6.10
N SER A 408 -5.40 19.77 5.00
CA SER A 408 -5.69 20.31 3.66
C SER A 408 -7.06 20.98 3.54
N GLY A 409 -7.97 20.75 4.50
CA GLY A 409 -9.33 21.27 4.48
C GLY A 409 -10.23 20.62 3.42
N ARG A 410 -9.73 19.60 2.69
CA ARG A 410 -10.53 18.84 1.72
C ARG A 410 -11.69 18.15 2.44
N LYS A 411 -12.89 18.32 1.91
CA LYS A 411 -14.15 17.73 2.40
C LYS A 411 -15.07 17.44 1.21
N GLY A 412 -16.20 16.78 1.47
CA GLY A 412 -17.22 16.56 0.45
C GLY A 412 -16.83 15.41 -0.48
N GLY A 413 -16.33 14.31 0.09
CA GLY A 413 -15.87 13.14 -0.66
C GLY A 413 -14.52 13.33 -1.35
N LYS A 414 -13.70 14.30 -0.91
CA LYS A 414 -12.39 14.61 -1.52
C LYS A 414 -11.22 14.48 -0.54
N ALA A 415 -11.49 14.11 0.71
CA ALA A 415 -10.50 14.01 1.77
C ALA A 415 -9.65 12.72 1.71
N SER A 416 -10.20 11.63 1.19
CA SER A 416 -9.51 10.34 1.10
C SER A 416 -9.80 9.58 -0.19
N ALA A 417 -9.04 8.51 -0.39
CA ALA A 417 -9.42 7.43 -1.31
C ALA A 417 -10.56 6.57 -0.73
N TRP A 418 -11.03 5.61 -1.51
CA TRP A 418 -12.00 4.61 -1.06
C TRP A 418 -11.35 3.61 -0.09
N ILE A 419 -11.95 3.44 1.08
CA ILE A 419 -11.47 2.64 2.20
C ILE A 419 -12.49 1.54 2.49
N ARG A 420 -12.02 0.28 2.56
CA ARG A 420 -12.85 -0.87 2.89
C ARG A 420 -13.26 -0.86 4.36
N MET A 421 -14.44 -1.38 4.64
CA MET A 421 -14.96 -1.56 5.99
C MET A 421 -15.00 -3.04 6.35
N ALA A 422 -14.52 -3.38 7.54
CA ALA A 422 -14.70 -4.69 8.13
C ALA A 422 -16.19 -4.93 8.39
N GLN A 423 -16.69 -6.09 7.97
CA GLN A 423 -18.08 -6.48 8.15
C GLN A 423 -18.17 -7.69 9.10
N PRO A 424 -19.22 -7.79 9.93
CA PRO A 424 -19.39 -8.95 10.82
C PRO A 424 -19.49 -10.28 10.08
N TYR A 425 -20.04 -10.26 8.86
CA TYR A 425 -20.13 -11.42 7.98
C TYR A 425 -19.93 -10.96 6.53
N ALA A 426 -19.09 -11.67 5.78
CA ALA A 426 -18.83 -11.43 4.36
C ALA A 426 -18.37 -12.72 3.68
N GLY A 427 -18.86 -12.97 2.46
CA GLY A 427 -18.53 -14.14 1.66
C GLY A 427 -19.05 -14.00 0.23
N GLU A 428 -18.95 -15.08 -0.57
CA GLU A 428 -19.51 -15.09 -1.91
C GLU A 428 -21.03 -14.89 -1.84
N ASN A 429 -21.54 -13.84 -2.51
CA ASN A 429 -22.96 -13.46 -2.55
C ASN A 429 -23.66 -13.41 -1.17
N SER A 430 -22.91 -13.15 -0.10
CA SER A 430 -23.39 -13.21 1.28
C SER A 430 -22.68 -12.17 2.15
N GLY A 431 -23.39 -11.58 3.11
CA GLY A 431 -22.79 -10.65 4.05
C GLY A 431 -23.79 -9.89 4.92
N MET A 432 -23.25 -9.13 5.88
CA MET A 432 -23.98 -8.26 6.80
C MET A 432 -23.41 -6.85 6.70
N HIS A 433 -24.15 -5.96 6.01
CA HIS A 433 -23.71 -4.58 5.78
C HIS A 433 -24.81 -3.59 6.12
N PHE A 434 -24.55 -2.73 7.11
CA PHE A 434 -25.37 -1.56 7.41
C PHE A 434 -24.63 -0.30 6.92
N PRO A 435 -25.14 0.40 5.90
CA PRO A 435 -24.44 1.54 5.34
C PRO A 435 -24.31 2.72 6.31
N LEU A 436 -23.08 3.19 6.51
CA LEU A 436 -22.78 4.36 7.34
C LEU A 436 -23.09 5.67 6.60
N ARG A 437 -23.64 6.66 7.32
CA ARG A 437 -23.95 7.99 6.78
C ARG A 437 -22.78 8.95 6.97
N LYS A 438 -22.76 10.03 6.19
CA LYS A 438 -21.81 11.14 6.35
C LYS A 438 -21.78 11.63 7.80
N GLY A 439 -20.59 11.88 8.32
CA GLY A 439 -20.39 12.33 9.70
C GLY A 439 -20.42 11.22 10.75
N THR A 440 -20.67 9.96 10.38
CA THR A 440 -20.52 8.84 11.32
C THR A 440 -19.06 8.70 11.72
N GLU A 441 -18.79 8.61 13.03
CA GLU A 441 -17.45 8.35 13.55
C GLU A 441 -17.09 6.87 13.38
N VAL A 442 -15.89 6.63 12.88
CA VAL A 442 -15.35 5.30 12.62
C VAL A 442 -13.92 5.17 13.13
N LEU A 443 -13.53 3.96 13.48
CA LEU A 443 -12.14 3.62 13.77
C LEU A 443 -11.47 3.07 12.51
N LEU A 444 -10.32 3.63 12.16
CA LEU A 444 -9.43 3.12 11.14
C LEU A 444 -8.36 2.25 11.79
N GLY A 445 -8.22 1.01 11.33
CA GLY A 445 -7.02 0.20 11.51
C GLY A 445 -6.12 0.29 10.27
N PHE A 446 -4.85 -0.08 10.43
CA PHE A 446 -3.85 0.02 9.37
C PHE A 446 -3.17 -1.34 9.18
N VAL A 447 -3.24 -1.90 7.96
CA VAL A 447 -2.68 -3.24 7.68
C VAL A 447 -1.16 -3.21 7.90
N ASN A 448 -0.63 -4.07 8.76
CA ASN A 448 0.77 -4.07 9.21
C ASN A 448 1.23 -2.71 9.79
N GLY A 449 0.28 -1.91 10.30
CA GLY A 449 0.53 -0.55 10.76
C GLY A 449 0.86 0.46 9.65
N ASN A 450 0.75 0.09 8.36
CA ASN A 450 1.10 0.95 7.24
C ASN A 450 0.07 2.07 7.04
N PRO A 451 0.44 3.37 7.15
CA PRO A 451 -0.46 4.50 6.97
C PRO A 451 -1.16 4.53 5.60
N ASP A 452 -0.57 3.93 4.56
CA ASP A 452 -1.14 3.86 3.21
C ASP A 452 -2.22 2.78 3.04
N MET A 453 -2.43 1.94 4.06
CA MET A 453 -3.38 0.84 4.02
C MET A 453 -4.43 0.93 5.13
N PRO A 454 -5.22 2.02 5.18
CA PRO A 454 -6.30 2.15 6.14
C PRO A 454 -7.45 1.19 5.83
N VAL A 455 -8.13 0.74 6.88
CA VAL A 455 -9.34 -0.10 6.86
C VAL A 455 -10.25 0.39 7.97
N ILE A 456 -11.53 0.64 7.68
CA ILE A 456 -12.51 0.90 8.73
C ILE A 456 -12.74 -0.40 9.49
N THR A 457 -12.46 -0.43 10.79
CA THR A 457 -12.61 -1.63 11.63
C THR A 457 -13.93 -1.65 12.38
N ALA A 458 -14.46 -0.48 12.74
CA ALA A 458 -15.73 -0.34 13.44
C ALA A 458 -16.33 1.07 13.25
N ALA A 459 -17.64 1.19 13.41
CA ALA A 459 -18.30 2.45 13.72
C ALA A 459 -18.45 2.56 15.24
N VAL A 460 -18.23 3.76 15.79
CA VAL A 460 -18.24 3.98 17.24
C VAL A 460 -19.29 5.03 17.62
N PRO A 461 -20.17 4.74 18.59
CA PRO A 461 -21.09 5.75 19.12
C PRO A 461 -20.35 6.86 19.88
N ASN A 462 -20.94 8.05 19.89
CA ASN A 462 -20.48 9.20 20.66
C ASN A 462 -21.71 10.02 21.13
N PRO A 463 -21.56 11.08 21.94
CA PRO A 463 -22.70 11.84 22.45
C PRO A 463 -23.60 12.47 21.36
N ALA A 464 -23.06 12.75 20.17
CA ALA A 464 -23.84 13.28 19.04
C ALA A 464 -24.58 12.18 18.26
N THR A 465 -23.99 10.98 18.18
CA THR A 465 -24.59 9.78 17.57
C THR A 465 -24.57 8.62 18.58
N PRO A 466 -25.43 8.66 19.60
CA PRO A 466 -25.41 7.73 20.71
C PRO A 466 -25.90 6.32 20.36
N SER A 467 -25.50 5.33 21.17
CA SER A 467 -25.92 3.94 21.02
C SER A 467 -27.45 3.80 21.14
N PRO A 468 -28.08 2.87 20.40
CA PRO A 468 -29.49 2.50 20.59
C PRO A 468 -29.79 1.90 21.97
N VAL A 469 -28.78 1.30 22.61
CA VAL A 469 -28.87 0.69 23.95
C VAL A 469 -28.02 1.51 24.92
N ARG A 470 -28.63 1.92 26.04
CA ARG A 470 -28.12 2.82 27.08
C ARG A 470 -28.57 2.34 28.47
N ASP A 471 -28.27 3.13 29.49
CA ASP A 471 -28.69 2.89 30.87
C ASP A 471 -30.22 2.77 31.03
N GLU A 472 -31.00 3.52 30.23
CA GLU A 472 -32.47 3.47 30.30
C GLU A 472 -33.06 2.15 29.79
N ASN A 473 -32.33 1.41 28.94
CA ASN A 473 -32.81 0.20 28.26
C ASN A 473 -31.73 -0.90 28.16
N GLN A 474 -30.89 -1.02 29.20
CA GLN A 474 -29.68 -1.86 29.24
C GLN A 474 -29.90 -3.37 29.02
N THR A 475 -31.13 -3.86 29.19
CA THR A 475 -31.53 -5.27 28.96
C THR A 475 -31.98 -5.54 27.52
N MET A 476 -31.96 -4.55 26.64
CA MET A 476 -32.33 -4.71 25.24
C MET A 476 -31.13 -5.04 24.36
N ASN A 477 -31.33 -5.96 23.43
CA ASN A 477 -30.46 -6.21 22.28
C ASN A 477 -31.13 -5.62 21.03
N ALA A 478 -30.49 -4.68 20.34
CA ALA A 478 -31.17 -3.88 19.32
C ALA A 478 -30.37 -3.67 18.04
N ILE A 479 -31.05 -3.85 16.91
CA ILE A 479 -30.63 -3.33 15.60
C ILE A 479 -31.63 -2.24 15.22
N THR A 480 -31.13 -1.02 15.02
CA THR A 480 -31.95 0.14 14.65
C THR A 480 -31.35 0.82 13.43
N THR A 481 -32.13 0.92 12.36
CA THR A 481 -31.69 1.64 11.16
C THR A 481 -31.98 3.13 11.28
N ALA A 482 -31.28 3.94 10.49
CA ALA A 482 -31.43 5.39 10.52
C ALA A 482 -32.79 5.91 10.02
N SER A 483 -33.62 5.05 9.41
CA SER A 483 -35.02 5.37 9.07
C SER A 483 -36.00 5.02 10.20
N GLY A 484 -35.52 4.42 11.30
CA GLY A 484 -36.35 3.98 12.43
C GLY A 484 -36.98 2.59 12.24
N ASN A 485 -36.36 1.71 11.46
CA ASN A 485 -36.75 0.29 11.47
C ASN A 485 -35.98 -0.42 12.57
N HIS A 486 -36.66 -1.25 13.34
CA HIS A 486 -36.13 -1.84 14.56
C HIS A 486 -36.29 -3.36 14.57
N PHE A 487 -35.25 -4.05 15.01
CA PHE A 487 -35.31 -5.44 15.45
C PHE A 487 -34.74 -5.49 16.87
N HIS A 488 -35.58 -5.80 17.86
CA HIS A 488 -35.24 -5.75 19.28
C HIS A 488 -35.53 -7.09 19.96
N MET A 489 -34.67 -7.47 20.91
CA MET A 489 -34.90 -8.57 21.86
C MET A 489 -34.74 -8.01 23.28
N GLU A 490 -35.77 -8.15 24.11
CA GLU A 490 -35.75 -7.75 25.52
C GLU A 490 -35.43 -8.96 26.40
N ASP A 491 -34.42 -8.82 27.26
CA ASP A 491 -34.00 -9.87 28.22
C ASP A 491 -34.40 -9.52 29.67
N LYS A 492 -35.19 -8.46 29.88
CA LYS A 492 -35.69 -8.13 31.21
C LYS A 492 -36.63 -9.23 31.70
N ALA A 493 -36.30 -9.81 32.85
CA ALA A 493 -37.07 -10.85 33.50
C ALA A 493 -38.58 -10.51 33.60
N GLY A 494 -39.43 -11.39 33.09
CA GLY A 494 -40.89 -11.24 33.04
C GLY A 494 -41.40 -10.22 32.01
N LYS A 495 -40.52 -9.66 31.19
CA LYS A 495 -40.83 -8.73 30.08
C LYS A 495 -40.17 -9.14 28.76
N GLU A 496 -39.74 -10.39 28.66
CA GLU A 496 -39.01 -10.92 27.54
C GLU A 496 -39.85 -10.87 26.26
N ARG A 497 -39.28 -10.33 25.20
CA ARG A 497 -39.95 -10.23 23.89
C ARG A 497 -38.97 -10.10 22.74
N ILE A 498 -39.39 -10.51 21.56
CA ILE A 498 -38.75 -10.21 20.28
C ILE A 498 -39.70 -9.32 19.48
N LEU A 499 -39.22 -8.20 18.96
CA LEU A 499 -40.00 -7.22 18.19
C LEU A 499 -39.30 -6.89 16.87
N MET A 500 -40.03 -6.96 15.76
CA MET A 500 -39.66 -6.34 14.49
C MET A 500 -40.66 -5.24 14.18
N HIS A 501 -40.20 -4.02 13.91
CA HIS A 501 -41.07 -2.86 13.72
C HIS A 501 -40.59 -1.96 12.58
N CYS A 502 -41.54 -1.52 11.75
CA CYS A 502 -41.34 -0.56 10.67
C CYS A 502 -42.03 0.77 10.98
N ARG A 503 -41.26 1.85 11.14
CA ARG A 503 -41.79 3.15 11.59
C ARG A 503 -42.82 3.79 10.65
N LYS A 504 -42.63 3.70 9.33
CA LYS A 504 -43.41 4.52 8.38
C LYS A 504 -44.89 4.15 8.37
N GLU A 505 -45.19 2.86 8.34
CA GLU A 505 -46.55 2.32 8.31
C GLU A 505 -46.99 1.78 9.69
N GLY A 506 -46.11 1.77 10.69
CA GLY A 506 -46.42 1.29 12.05
C GLY A 506 -46.60 -0.22 12.18
N SER A 507 -46.27 -1.00 11.14
CA SER A 507 -46.39 -2.45 11.17
C SER A 507 -45.37 -3.09 12.11
N PHE A 508 -45.80 -4.09 12.88
CA PHE A 508 -44.91 -4.87 13.73
C PHE A 508 -45.24 -6.36 13.80
N LEU A 509 -44.20 -7.13 14.10
CA LEU A 509 -44.24 -8.54 14.49
C LEU A 509 -43.65 -8.64 15.89
N ARG A 510 -44.40 -9.20 16.84
CA ARG A 510 -43.91 -9.44 18.19
C ARG A 510 -44.12 -10.88 18.63
N ILE A 511 -43.17 -11.40 19.41
CA ILE A 511 -43.26 -12.67 20.15
C ILE A 511 -42.94 -12.36 21.61
N GLY A 512 -43.77 -12.78 22.56
CA GLY A 512 -43.53 -12.57 24.00
C GLY A 512 -44.37 -11.44 24.62
N GLN A 513 -43.85 -10.81 25.67
CA GLN A 513 -44.59 -9.88 26.53
C GLN A 513 -45.02 -8.59 25.78
N PRO A 514 -46.25 -8.09 25.97
CA PRO A 514 -46.76 -6.91 25.27
C PRO A 514 -46.21 -5.58 25.81
N ASN A 515 -45.86 -4.66 24.91
CA ASN A 515 -45.35 -3.32 25.23
C ASN A 515 -46.05 -2.18 24.46
N ASP A 516 -47.22 -2.47 23.86
CA ASP A 516 -47.99 -1.48 23.09
C ASP A 516 -48.58 -0.41 24.04
N PRO A 517 -48.75 0.85 23.59
CA PRO A 517 -49.67 1.76 24.27
C PRO A 517 -51.03 1.07 24.37
N PRO A 518 -51.80 1.23 25.47
CA PRO A 518 -53.12 0.63 25.56
C PRO A 518 -53.92 1.06 24.33
N THR A 519 -54.28 0.10 23.48
CA THR A 519 -55.37 0.30 22.54
C THR A 519 -56.63 0.44 23.40
N ASP A 520 -57.60 1.27 23.00
CA ASP A 520 -58.88 1.49 23.72
C ASP A 520 -59.78 0.23 23.80
N ILE A 521 -59.19 -0.95 23.73
CA ILE A 521 -59.80 -2.27 23.85
C ILE A 521 -59.49 -2.75 25.27
N ASP A 522 -60.36 -2.36 26.20
CA ASP A 522 -60.39 -2.93 27.55
C ASP A 522 -60.97 -4.35 27.46
N THR A 523 -60.13 -5.36 27.70
CA THR A 523 -60.53 -6.78 27.75
C THR A 523 -60.62 -7.31 29.18
N SER A 524 -60.49 -6.44 30.19
CA SER A 524 -60.38 -6.86 31.59
C SER A 524 -61.68 -7.45 32.18
N ASP A 525 -62.81 -7.30 31.51
CA ASP A 525 -64.13 -7.79 31.98
C ASP A 525 -64.80 -8.79 31.02
N GLY A 526 -64.10 -9.26 29.99
CA GLY A 526 -64.62 -10.23 29.03
C GLY A 526 -65.75 -9.69 28.15
N THR A 527 -65.99 -8.37 28.13
CA THR A 527 -66.96 -7.74 27.23
C THR A 527 -66.26 -6.97 26.11
N PHE A 528 -66.70 -7.18 24.87
CA PHE A 528 -66.28 -6.35 23.74
C PHE A 528 -67.08 -5.05 23.78
N SER A 529 -66.54 -4.01 24.43
CA SER A 529 -67.15 -2.68 24.41
C SER A 529 -66.36 -1.75 23.49
N VAL A 530 -66.97 -1.35 22.36
CA VAL A 530 -66.42 -0.27 21.54
C VAL A 530 -66.91 1.05 22.14
N LYS A 531 -66.06 1.72 22.92
CA LYS A 531 -66.34 3.10 23.33
C LYS A 531 -66.12 4.02 22.13
N ASN A 532 -67.22 4.65 21.67
CA ASN A 532 -67.31 5.62 20.58
C ASN A 532 -67.23 5.05 19.14
N VAL A 533 -68.33 4.42 18.69
CA VAL A 533 -68.58 4.27 17.25
C VAL A 533 -69.23 5.56 16.72
N ASN A 534 -68.47 6.36 15.97
CA ASN A 534 -69.01 7.51 15.25
C ASN A 534 -69.56 7.05 13.90
N TYR A 535 -70.89 7.02 13.75
CA TYR A 535 -71.53 6.91 12.42
C TYR A 535 -71.80 8.30 11.85
N ALA A 536 -71.31 8.55 10.64
CA ALA A 536 -71.70 9.73 9.86
C ALA A 536 -72.76 9.33 8.84
N SER A 537 -74.01 9.75 9.06
CA SER A 537 -75.02 9.86 8.00
C SER A 537 -75.62 11.25 8.02
N ASN A 538 -75.52 11.97 6.89
CA ASN A 538 -76.09 13.32 6.68
C ASN A 538 -75.67 14.40 7.70
N GLY A 539 -74.38 14.47 8.03
CA GLY A 539 -73.79 15.68 8.63
C GLY A 539 -74.18 16.01 10.08
N LYS A 540 -74.79 15.09 10.83
CA LYS A 540 -74.94 15.20 12.29
C LYS A 540 -74.33 13.98 12.99
N ILE A 541 -73.45 14.24 13.95
CA ILE A 541 -72.88 13.22 14.85
C ILE A 541 -73.95 12.87 15.88
N SER A 542 -74.30 11.58 15.99
CA SER A 542 -75.18 11.06 17.03
C SER A 542 -74.49 9.91 17.74
N THR A 543 -74.23 10.06 19.04
CA THR A 543 -73.65 9.00 19.88
C THR A 543 -74.76 8.05 20.32
N VAL A 544 -74.69 6.78 19.89
CA VAL A 544 -75.60 5.74 20.40
C VAL A 544 -74.82 4.87 21.39
N SER A 545 -75.14 4.99 22.68
CA SER A 545 -74.69 4.06 23.72
C SER A 545 -75.77 3.00 23.95
N GLY A 546 -75.62 1.85 23.31
CA GLY A 546 -76.48 0.68 23.51
C GLY A 546 -75.65 -0.51 24.00
N ALA A 547 -75.81 -0.90 25.25
CA ALA A 547 -75.28 -2.15 25.78
C ALA A 547 -76.19 -3.31 25.32
N TRP A 548 -75.63 -4.28 24.60
CA TRP A 548 -76.35 -5.50 24.23
C TRP A 548 -76.01 -6.60 25.23
N THR A 549 -76.96 -6.96 26.10
CA THR A 549 -76.83 -8.06 27.06
C THR A 549 -77.55 -9.31 26.53
N ALA A 550 -76.79 -10.36 26.23
CA ALA A 550 -77.31 -11.71 26.03
C ALA A 550 -77.44 -12.45 27.38
N PRO A 551 -78.39 -13.39 27.55
CA PRO A 551 -78.59 -14.09 28.83
C PRO A 551 -77.45 -15.08 29.10
N ALA A 552 -77.06 -15.19 30.37
CA ALA A 552 -75.96 -16.03 30.86
C ALA A 552 -76.20 -17.54 30.63
N PRO A 553 -75.19 -18.31 30.16
CA PRO A 553 -75.17 -19.75 30.34
C PRO A 553 -74.81 -20.13 31.80
N ALA A 554 -75.40 -21.22 32.28
CA ALA A 554 -75.24 -21.80 33.61
C ALA A 554 -73.79 -22.22 33.94
N PRO A 555 -73.42 -22.37 35.23
CA PRO A 555 -72.02 -22.53 35.63
C PRO A 555 -71.57 -23.97 35.37
N ALA A 556 -70.60 -24.14 34.47
CA ALA A 556 -69.80 -25.35 34.38
C ALA A 556 -68.35 -24.98 34.67
N SER A 557 -67.87 -25.56 35.77
CA SER A 557 -66.48 -25.62 36.17
C SER A 557 -65.60 -26.10 35.02
N ASP A 558 -64.69 -25.25 34.56
CA ASP A 558 -63.37 -25.69 34.14
C ASP A 558 -62.41 -24.50 34.20
N THR A 559 -61.24 -24.77 34.75
CA THR A 559 -60.11 -23.86 34.88
C THR A 559 -59.57 -23.49 33.50
N ASN A 560 -60.27 -22.63 32.78
CA ASN A 560 -59.76 -22.01 31.57
C ASN A 560 -58.84 -20.84 31.97
N ALA A 561 -57.59 -21.20 32.23
CA ALA A 561 -56.49 -20.26 32.05
C ALA A 561 -56.55 -19.75 30.61
N SER A 562 -57.16 -18.57 30.42
CA SER A 562 -56.97 -17.77 29.23
C SER A 562 -55.47 -17.60 29.02
N TRP A 563 -54.98 -17.82 27.80
CA TRP A 563 -53.62 -17.49 27.37
C TRP A 563 -53.41 -15.97 27.32
N GLY A 564 -53.65 -15.30 28.45
CA GLY A 564 -53.57 -13.85 28.61
C GLY A 564 -52.17 -13.35 28.95
N ASP A 565 -51.28 -14.21 29.49
CA ASP A 565 -50.06 -13.67 30.12
C ASP A 565 -48.71 -14.27 29.67
N GLN A 566 -48.64 -15.26 28.77
CA GLN A 566 -47.34 -15.77 28.31
C GLN A 566 -47.34 -16.21 26.83
N GLY A 567 -46.67 -15.41 25.99
CA GLY A 567 -46.07 -15.88 24.72
C GLY A 567 -46.99 -16.06 23.51
N GLY A 568 -47.61 -14.98 23.01
CA GLY A 568 -48.29 -14.98 21.71
C GLY A 568 -47.45 -14.37 20.58
N VAL A 569 -47.70 -14.77 19.32
CA VAL A 569 -47.20 -14.07 18.13
C VAL A 569 -48.27 -13.10 17.63
N THR A 570 -48.01 -11.79 17.71
CA THR A 570 -48.94 -10.76 17.24
C THR A 570 -48.44 -10.16 15.92
N TRP A 571 -49.32 -10.09 14.93
CA TRP A 571 -49.07 -9.47 13.62
C TRP A 571 -50.03 -8.30 13.44
N VAL A 572 -49.50 -7.10 13.19
CA VAL A 572 -50.33 -5.92 12.89
C VAL A 572 -49.86 -5.28 11.59
N THR A 573 -50.80 -5.07 10.67
CA THR A 573 -50.57 -4.39 9.38
C THR A 573 -51.72 -3.44 9.05
N PRO A 574 -51.45 -2.20 8.58
CA PRO A 574 -52.47 -1.32 8.02
C PRO A 574 -52.94 -1.73 6.61
N GLY A 575 -52.17 -2.59 5.92
CA GLY A 575 -52.44 -3.07 4.57
C GLY A 575 -52.71 -4.57 4.49
N ALA A 576 -52.71 -5.14 3.28
CA ALA A 576 -52.98 -6.56 3.07
C ALA A 576 -51.90 -7.47 3.70
N TYR A 577 -52.34 -8.43 4.53
CA TYR A 577 -51.51 -9.52 5.04
C TYR A 577 -51.63 -10.72 4.09
N ASN A 578 -50.54 -11.05 3.37
CA ASN A 578 -50.52 -12.15 2.41
C ASN A 578 -49.55 -13.25 2.88
N VAL A 579 -50.07 -14.44 3.16
CA VAL A 579 -49.27 -15.63 3.47
C VAL A 579 -49.30 -16.55 2.24
N LYS A 580 -48.13 -16.76 1.61
CA LYS A 580 -47.95 -17.74 0.53
C LYS A 580 -47.13 -18.90 1.07
N ALA A 581 -47.65 -20.12 0.97
CA ALA A 581 -46.90 -21.33 1.32
C ALA A 581 -46.95 -22.35 0.19
N ALA A 582 -45.87 -23.14 0.08
CA ALA A 582 -45.61 -23.97 -1.10
C ALA A 582 -46.06 -25.43 -0.98
N THR A 583 -46.23 -25.97 0.25
CA THR A 583 -46.44 -27.42 0.45
C THR A 583 -47.63 -27.74 1.36
N ALA A 584 -47.65 -27.25 2.60
CA ALA A 584 -48.79 -27.38 3.51
C ALA A 584 -48.71 -26.31 4.59
N ASN A 585 -49.83 -25.65 4.87
CA ASN A 585 -49.99 -24.84 6.08
C ASN A 585 -51.07 -25.50 6.93
N SER A 586 -50.76 -25.79 8.18
CA SER A 586 -51.75 -26.13 9.20
C SER A 586 -51.81 -24.99 10.20
N LEU A 587 -53.01 -24.45 10.38
CA LEU A 587 -53.30 -23.56 11.49
C LEU A 587 -54.07 -24.39 12.52
N ILE A 588 -53.33 -24.91 13.50
CA ILE A 588 -53.91 -25.72 14.59
C ILE A 588 -54.38 -24.74 15.65
N LEU A 589 -55.68 -24.72 15.82
CA LEU A 589 -56.40 -23.79 16.68
C LEU A 589 -56.72 -24.49 18.00
N GLY A 590 -56.50 -23.80 19.12
CA GLY A 590 -56.82 -24.33 20.44
C GLY A 590 -58.33 -24.41 20.70
N GLU A 591 -58.72 -24.95 21.85
CA GLU A 591 -60.11 -25.20 22.25
C GLU A 591 -61.05 -23.99 22.11
N ASN A 592 -60.51 -22.78 22.28
CA ASN A 592 -61.23 -21.55 22.01
C ASN A 592 -60.47 -20.71 20.97
N THR A 593 -61.02 -20.59 19.77
CA THR A 593 -60.47 -19.75 18.71
C THR A 593 -61.57 -18.90 18.08
N GLN A 594 -61.30 -17.61 17.95
CA GLN A 594 -62.22 -16.64 17.37
C GLN A 594 -61.56 -15.94 16.17
N TRP A 595 -62.25 -15.93 15.02
CA TRP A 595 -61.85 -15.19 13.83
C TRP A 595 -62.83 -14.04 13.59
N ASN A 596 -62.45 -12.84 13.99
CA ASN A 596 -63.29 -11.65 13.82
C ASN A 596 -62.91 -10.92 12.52
N VAL A 597 -63.86 -10.83 11.59
CA VAL A 597 -63.67 -10.12 10.31
C VAL A 597 -64.62 -8.92 10.27
N GLY A 598 -64.07 -7.70 10.30
CA GLY A 598 -64.87 -6.48 10.38
C GLY A 598 -65.52 -6.01 9.07
N GLY A 599 -65.24 -6.64 7.94
CA GLY A 599 -65.72 -6.21 6.61
C GLY A 599 -66.25 -7.36 5.76
N TYR A 600 -65.36 -8.01 5.01
CA TYR A 600 -65.70 -9.11 4.11
C TYR A 600 -64.56 -10.15 4.11
N ALA A 601 -64.89 -11.42 4.31
CA ALA A 601 -63.98 -12.55 4.12
C ALA A 601 -64.41 -13.35 2.91
N CYS A 602 -63.49 -13.55 1.96
CA CYS A 602 -63.66 -14.48 0.85
C CYS A 602 -62.58 -15.54 0.94
N ASN A 603 -62.99 -16.81 1.03
CA ASN A 603 -62.09 -17.95 0.97
C ASN A 603 -62.26 -18.64 -0.38
N THR A 604 -61.32 -18.43 -1.30
CA THR A 604 -61.32 -19.11 -2.60
C THR A 604 -60.48 -20.38 -2.50
N LEU A 605 -61.10 -21.54 -2.73
CA LEU A 605 -60.51 -22.85 -2.47
C LEU A 605 -60.37 -23.63 -3.78
N GLY A 606 -59.19 -24.19 -4.03
CA GLY A 606 -58.86 -24.81 -5.33
C GLY A 606 -59.22 -26.29 -5.50
N LEU A 607 -59.42 -27.05 -4.41
CA LEU A 607 -59.63 -28.50 -4.51
C LEU A 607 -60.59 -29.11 -3.48
N CYS A 608 -60.36 -28.92 -2.17
CA CYS A 608 -61.20 -29.49 -1.11
C CYS A 608 -61.04 -28.73 0.22
N VAL A 609 -62.14 -28.60 0.98
CA VAL A 609 -62.12 -28.27 2.40
C VAL A 609 -62.83 -29.37 3.16
N THR A 610 -62.17 -29.89 4.20
CA THR A 610 -62.76 -30.86 5.13
C THR A 610 -62.79 -30.20 6.51
N MET A 611 -63.99 -29.98 7.05
CA MET A 611 -64.19 -29.48 8.41
C MET A 611 -64.74 -30.63 9.25
N ASN A 612 -63.96 -31.14 10.19
CA ASN A 612 -64.39 -32.19 11.11
C ASN A 612 -64.64 -31.55 12.48
N ALA A 613 -65.89 -31.53 12.93
CA ALA A 613 -66.27 -31.07 14.26
C ALA A 613 -66.69 -32.27 15.12
N ILE A 614 -66.19 -32.33 16.35
CA ILE A 614 -66.45 -33.46 17.26
C ILE A 614 -67.77 -33.26 18.03
N SER A 615 -68.20 -32.00 18.23
CA SER A 615 -69.41 -31.64 18.99
C SER A 615 -70.48 -30.92 18.14
N SER A 616 -70.18 -29.73 17.63
CA SER A 616 -71.11 -28.96 16.79
C SER A 616 -70.37 -27.99 15.86
N LEU A 617 -70.87 -27.86 14.64
CA LEU A 617 -70.46 -26.82 13.69
C LEU A 617 -71.69 -25.96 13.40
N THR A 618 -71.67 -24.68 13.82
CA THR A 618 -72.81 -23.77 13.65
C THR A 618 -72.40 -22.60 12.75
N PHE A 619 -73.09 -22.45 11.62
CA PHE A 619 -72.98 -21.29 10.75
C PHE A 619 -74.20 -20.39 10.97
N ASN A 620 -74.03 -19.26 11.67
CA ASN A 620 -75.06 -18.25 11.75
C ASN A 620 -74.97 -17.36 10.51
N LEU A 621 -75.65 -17.76 9.44
CA LEU A 621 -75.73 -16.99 8.19
C LEU A 621 -77.03 -16.19 8.18
N GLY A 622 -76.95 -14.89 7.92
CA GLY A 622 -78.12 -14.01 7.79
C GLY A 622 -78.94 -14.22 6.51
N PHE A 623 -78.74 -15.33 5.78
CA PHE A 623 -79.54 -15.72 4.61
C PHE A 623 -79.38 -17.22 4.30
N HIS A 624 -80.36 -17.76 3.56
CA HIS A 624 -80.53 -19.18 3.23
C HIS A 624 -79.57 -19.63 2.14
N ALA A 625 -78.95 -20.82 2.29
CA ALA A 625 -78.16 -21.46 1.25
C ALA A 625 -78.47 -22.96 1.20
N ASP A 626 -78.96 -23.43 0.05
CA ASP A 626 -79.24 -24.84 -0.26
C ASP A 626 -78.13 -25.42 -1.16
N PHE A 627 -77.78 -26.69 -0.94
CA PHE A 627 -76.99 -27.47 -1.88
C PHE A 627 -77.57 -28.87 -2.10
N ALA A 628 -77.99 -29.14 -3.35
CA ALA A 628 -77.63 -30.29 -4.23
C ALA A 628 -78.79 -30.59 -5.23
N PRO A 629 -78.63 -31.56 -6.16
CA PRO A 629 -78.26 -31.39 -7.57
C PRO A 629 -79.47 -31.51 -8.55
N TYR A 630 -79.19 -31.22 -9.84
CA TYR A 630 -80.03 -31.49 -11.03
C TYR A 630 -81.14 -30.49 -11.44
N TRP A 631 -81.36 -30.50 -12.77
CA TRP A 631 -81.98 -29.51 -13.65
C TRP A 631 -83.53 -29.45 -13.58
N LYS A 632 -84.15 -28.25 -13.65
CA LYS A 632 -84.87 -27.70 -14.83
C LYS A 632 -85.84 -26.53 -14.47
N GLU A 633 -85.76 -25.48 -15.29
CA GLU A 633 -86.69 -24.39 -15.65
C GLU A 633 -87.75 -23.85 -14.67
N ILE A 634 -87.62 -22.54 -14.37
CA ILE A 634 -88.68 -21.68 -13.83
C ILE A 634 -88.78 -20.41 -14.69
N TYR A 635 -90.01 -20.09 -15.10
CA TYR A 635 -90.37 -18.92 -15.91
C TYR A 635 -90.29 -17.61 -15.11
N PHE A 636 -89.79 -16.53 -15.74
CA PHE A 636 -89.86 -15.17 -15.21
C PHE A 636 -90.48 -14.19 -16.22
N THR A 637 -91.33 -13.30 -15.69
CA THR A 637 -92.17 -12.31 -16.37
C THR A 637 -91.40 -11.15 -17.02
N LYS A 638 -91.99 -10.64 -18.11
CA LYS A 638 -91.40 -9.82 -19.19
C LYS A 638 -91.28 -8.30 -18.91
N SER A 639 -90.94 -7.86 -17.70
CA SER A 639 -90.84 -6.41 -17.38
C SER A 639 -89.48 -5.93 -16.84
N ARG A 640 -88.49 -6.83 -16.72
CA ARG A 640 -87.10 -6.48 -16.36
C ARG A 640 -86.08 -6.73 -17.49
N ALA A 641 -86.55 -7.16 -18.67
CA ALA A 641 -85.71 -7.58 -19.78
C ALA A 641 -85.16 -6.39 -20.60
N ALA A 642 -85.95 -5.34 -20.85
CA ALA A 642 -85.51 -4.21 -21.68
C ALA A 642 -84.38 -3.37 -21.04
N ALA A 643 -84.40 -3.16 -19.72
CA ALA A 643 -83.34 -2.43 -19.02
C ALA A 643 -82.05 -3.25 -18.81
N LYS A 644 -82.14 -4.59 -18.86
CA LYS A 644 -80.96 -5.47 -18.86
C LYS A 644 -80.37 -5.63 -20.25
N GLU A 645 -81.17 -5.54 -21.31
CA GLU A 645 -80.72 -5.62 -22.70
C GLU A 645 -79.74 -4.48 -23.05
N ASP A 646 -80.06 -3.24 -22.67
CA ASP A 646 -79.16 -2.09 -22.90
C ASP A 646 -77.85 -2.16 -22.08
N ALA A 647 -77.92 -2.63 -20.84
CA ALA A 647 -76.74 -2.85 -20.00
C ALA A 647 -75.87 -4.01 -20.52
N ILE A 648 -76.50 -5.07 -21.02
CA ILE A 648 -75.81 -6.21 -21.65
C ILE A 648 -75.17 -5.78 -22.98
N ILE A 649 -75.82 -4.93 -23.78
CA ILE A 649 -75.24 -4.39 -25.04
C ILE A 649 -74.06 -3.46 -24.73
N ALA A 650 -74.11 -2.66 -23.66
CA ALA A 650 -72.98 -1.83 -23.22
C ALA A 650 -71.79 -2.66 -22.72
N ASP A 651 -72.06 -3.69 -21.91
CA ASP A 651 -71.04 -4.64 -21.45
C ASP A 651 -70.46 -5.46 -22.62
N LEU A 652 -71.29 -5.86 -23.59
CA LEU A 652 -70.86 -6.57 -24.79
C LEU A 652 -69.92 -5.71 -25.64
N ASN A 653 -70.23 -4.41 -25.81
CA ASN A 653 -69.35 -3.48 -26.51
C ASN A 653 -68.03 -3.21 -25.75
N SER A 654 -68.06 -3.18 -24.42
CA SER A 654 -66.85 -3.10 -23.57
C SER A 654 -66.00 -4.36 -23.67
N ILE A 655 -66.62 -5.54 -23.73
CA ILE A 655 -65.97 -6.84 -23.92
C ILE A 655 -65.36 -6.93 -25.32
N ILE A 656 -66.07 -6.48 -26.37
CA ILE A 656 -65.54 -6.39 -27.75
C ILE A 656 -64.33 -5.45 -27.80
N GLY A 657 -64.36 -4.31 -27.11
CA GLY A 657 -63.22 -3.38 -26.99
C GLY A 657 -62.04 -3.91 -26.15
N LYS A 658 -62.28 -4.84 -25.21
CA LYS A 658 -61.21 -5.58 -24.52
C LYS A 658 -60.65 -6.70 -25.41
N SER A 659 -61.48 -7.33 -26.25
CA SER A 659 -61.08 -8.35 -27.21
C SER A 659 -60.11 -7.80 -28.27
N THR A 660 -60.28 -6.55 -28.72
CA THR A 660 -59.33 -5.91 -29.64
C THR A 660 -57.97 -5.62 -28.99
N LYS A 661 -57.94 -5.23 -27.70
CA LYS A 661 -56.67 -5.10 -26.95
C LYS A 661 -55.97 -6.44 -26.73
N ILE A 662 -56.73 -7.53 -26.57
CA ILE A 662 -56.15 -8.87 -26.47
C ILE A 662 -55.52 -9.28 -27.80
N LEU A 663 -56.13 -8.94 -28.95
CA LEU A 663 -55.54 -9.16 -30.26
C LEU A 663 -54.24 -8.36 -30.49
N ASP A 664 -54.17 -7.12 -30.00
CA ASP A 664 -52.93 -6.32 -30.04
C ASP A 664 -51.83 -6.93 -29.15
N ILE A 665 -52.21 -7.46 -27.98
CA ILE A 665 -51.27 -8.17 -27.10
C ILE A 665 -50.77 -9.46 -27.76
N ASP A 666 -51.64 -10.24 -28.40
CA ASP A 666 -51.25 -11.44 -29.14
C ASP A 666 -50.31 -11.14 -30.32
N SER A 667 -50.55 -10.02 -31.03
CA SER A 667 -49.64 -9.54 -32.08
C SER A 667 -48.26 -9.16 -31.51
N ASN A 668 -48.23 -8.42 -30.39
CA ASN A 668 -46.98 -8.07 -29.71
C ASN A 668 -46.23 -9.30 -29.17
N ILE A 669 -46.96 -10.31 -28.66
CA ILE A 669 -46.38 -11.59 -28.22
C ILE A 669 -45.80 -12.35 -29.43
N ALA A 670 -46.45 -12.34 -30.59
CA ALA A 670 -45.92 -12.96 -31.80
C ALA A 670 -44.62 -12.28 -32.28
N SER A 671 -44.56 -10.95 -32.26
CA SER A 671 -43.34 -10.20 -32.57
C SER A 671 -42.23 -10.45 -31.54
N ALA A 672 -42.56 -10.53 -30.26
CA ALA A 672 -41.59 -10.86 -29.21
C ALA A 672 -41.05 -12.29 -29.37
N LYS A 673 -41.89 -13.27 -29.74
CA LYS A 673 -41.46 -14.65 -30.04
C LYS A 673 -40.49 -14.71 -31.21
N LEU A 674 -40.73 -13.94 -32.27
CA LEU A 674 -39.80 -13.84 -33.41
C LEU A 674 -38.44 -13.26 -32.98
N SER A 675 -38.43 -12.18 -32.19
CA SER A 675 -37.19 -11.58 -31.67
C SER A 675 -36.42 -12.53 -30.74
N ILE A 676 -37.13 -13.31 -29.90
CA ILE A 676 -36.51 -14.34 -29.06
C ILE A 676 -35.89 -15.43 -29.93
N SER A 677 -36.60 -15.91 -30.96
CA SER A 677 -36.09 -16.92 -31.90
C SER A 677 -34.83 -16.44 -32.63
N ASP A 678 -34.78 -15.18 -33.05
CA ASP A 678 -33.59 -14.59 -33.70
C ASP A 678 -32.42 -14.49 -32.71
N THR A 679 -32.72 -14.16 -31.45
CA THR A 679 -31.71 -14.09 -30.37
C THR A 679 -31.16 -15.48 -30.04
N GLU A 680 -32.01 -16.51 -29.98
CA GLU A 680 -31.59 -17.90 -29.78
C GLU A 680 -30.70 -18.41 -30.92
N LYS A 681 -31.03 -18.03 -32.17
CA LYS A 681 -30.18 -18.33 -33.33
C LYS A 681 -28.80 -17.69 -33.21
N HIS A 682 -28.75 -16.41 -32.83
CA HIS A 682 -27.48 -15.69 -32.65
C HIS A 682 -26.64 -16.27 -31.50
N ILE A 683 -27.28 -16.70 -30.41
CA ILE A 683 -26.62 -17.41 -29.31
C ILE A 683 -26.04 -18.75 -29.81
N GLY A 684 -26.74 -19.47 -30.69
CA GLY A 684 -26.24 -20.69 -31.32
C GLY A 684 -25.00 -20.46 -32.20
N GLU A 685 -24.99 -19.39 -32.98
CA GLU A 685 -23.83 -18.98 -33.79
C GLU A 685 -22.63 -18.62 -32.91
N LEU A 686 -22.85 -17.85 -31.83
CA LEU A 686 -21.81 -17.50 -30.86
C LEU A 686 -21.24 -18.72 -30.15
N ARG A 687 -22.08 -19.67 -29.71
CA ARG A 687 -21.64 -20.93 -29.11
C ARG A 687 -20.75 -21.72 -30.06
N SER A 688 -21.14 -21.80 -31.34
CA SER A 688 -20.35 -22.48 -32.36
C SER A 688 -18.97 -21.83 -32.57
N SER A 689 -18.92 -20.51 -32.58
CA SER A 689 -17.66 -19.75 -32.70
C SER A 689 -16.74 -19.92 -31.46
N ILE A 690 -17.33 -19.98 -30.26
CA ILE A 690 -16.61 -20.25 -29.02
C ILE A 690 -15.99 -21.65 -29.04
N THR A 691 -16.73 -22.68 -29.46
CA THR A 691 -16.22 -24.04 -29.58
C THR A 691 -15.03 -24.12 -30.53
N VAL A 692 -15.13 -23.52 -31.73
CA VAL A 692 -14.02 -23.47 -32.70
C VAL A 692 -12.79 -22.76 -32.14
N THR A 693 -12.99 -21.69 -31.37
CA THR A 693 -11.89 -20.97 -30.73
C THR A 693 -11.25 -21.79 -29.62
N SER A 694 -12.06 -22.47 -28.80
CA SER A 694 -11.60 -23.39 -27.76
C SER A 694 -10.75 -24.52 -28.34
N ASP A 695 -11.16 -25.10 -29.46
CA ASP A 695 -10.39 -26.16 -30.13
C ASP A 695 -9.04 -25.66 -30.66
N LYS A 696 -8.97 -24.42 -31.16
CA LYS A 696 -7.70 -23.80 -31.57
C LYS A 696 -6.78 -23.58 -30.38
N VAL A 697 -7.31 -23.13 -29.25
CA VAL A 697 -6.54 -22.94 -28.01
C VAL A 697 -6.00 -24.27 -27.51
N ASN A 698 -6.82 -25.32 -27.45
CA ASN A 698 -6.39 -26.65 -27.01
C ASN A 698 -5.28 -27.23 -27.92
N LYS A 699 -5.38 -27.03 -29.23
CA LYS A 699 -4.31 -27.43 -30.18
C LYS A 699 -3.03 -26.64 -29.97
N ALA A 700 -3.11 -25.33 -29.71
CA ALA A 700 -1.95 -24.51 -29.40
C ALA A 700 -1.28 -24.94 -28.09
N GLU A 701 -2.07 -25.23 -27.05
CA GLU A 701 -1.57 -25.72 -25.76
C GLU A 701 -0.85 -27.07 -25.89
N THR A 702 -1.40 -27.98 -26.69
CA THR A 702 -0.75 -29.28 -26.99
C THR A 702 0.60 -29.08 -27.69
N SER A 703 0.67 -28.18 -28.68
CA SER A 703 1.90 -27.86 -29.42
C SER A 703 2.97 -27.19 -28.55
N ILE A 704 2.55 -26.27 -27.67
CA ILE A 704 3.43 -25.61 -26.69
C ILE A 704 3.99 -26.64 -25.71
N THR A 705 3.15 -27.57 -25.23
CA THR A 705 3.57 -28.63 -24.31
C THR A 705 4.58 -29.58 -24.97
N ALA A 706 4.36 -29.95 -26.22
CA ALA A 706 5.32 -30.77 -26.98
C ALA A 706 6.67 -30.06 -27.14
N THR A 707 6.65 -28.76 -27.48
CA THR A 707 7.87 -27.95 -27.64
C THR A 707 8.62 -27.80 -26.30
N ARG A 708 7.88 -27.56 -25.21
CA ARG A 708 8.45 -27.50 -23.86
C ARG A 708 9.17 -28.81 -23.50
N ASN A 709 8.55 -29.96 -23.77
CA ASN A 709 9.15 -31.25 -23.47
C ASN A 709 10.41 -31.51 -24.30
N MET A 710 10.42 -31.13 -25.58
CA MET A 710 11.62 -31.18 -26.41
C MET A 710 12.76 -30.32 -25.84
N VAL A 711 12.49 -29.08 -25.44
CA VAL A 711 13.50 -28.18 -24.86
C VAL A 711 14.06 -28.74 -23.56
N ILE A 712 13.21 -29.32 -22.70
CA ILE A 712 13.65 -29.98 -21.46
C ILE A 712 14.57 -31.16 -21.78
N GLN A 713 14.18 -32.01 -22.74
CA GLN A 713 14.97 -33.18 -23.14
C GLN A 713 16.34 -32.78 -23.72
N THR A 714 16.38 -31.76 -24.58
CA THR A 714 17.64 -31.22 -25.12
C THR A 714 18.51 -30.60 -24.01
N GLY A 715 17.89 -29.88 -23.06
CA GLY A 715 18.59 -29.33 -21.91
C GLY A 715 19.22 -30.42 -21.04
N GLN A 716 18.49 -31.51 -20.80
CA GLN A 716 18.98 -32.64 -20.01
C GLN A 716 20.15 -33.35 -20.71
N TYR A 717 20.06 -33.56 -22.04
CA TYR A 717 21.16 -34.13 -22.83
C TYR A 717 22.44 -33.28 -22.73
N MET A 718 22.34 -31.95 -22.81
CA MET A 718 23.51 -31.08 -22.65
C MET A 718 24.10 -31.11 -21.23
N ILE A 719 23.26 -31.27 -20.20
CA ILE A 719 23.71 -31.42 -18.82
C ILE A 719 24.49 -32.73 -18.66
N ASP A 720 24.00 -33.83 -19.24
CA ASP A 720 24.66 -35.12 -19.17
C ASP A 720 26.02 -35.09 -19.91
N GLU A 721 26.09 -34.46 -21.08
CA GLU A 721 27.35 -34.21 -21.81
C GLU A 721 28.35 -33.39 -20.98
N LEU A 722 27.91 -32.27 -20.39
CA LEU A 722 28.76 -31.43 -19.54
C LEU A 722 29.25 -32.17 -18.29
N THR A 723 28.41 -33.02 -17.71
CA THR A 723 28.78 -33.87 -16.58
C THR A 723 29.86 -34.87 -16.97
N ASN A 724 29.75 -35.45 -18.17
CA ASN A 724 30.75 -36.38 -18.70
C ASN A 724 32.09 -35.68 -18.96
N VAL A 725 32.06 -34.46 -19.51
CA VAL A 725 33.27 -33.62 -19.67
C VAL A 725 33.89 -33.31 -18.31
N SER A 726 33.09 -32.92 -17.30
CA SER A 726 33.57 -32.64 -15.95
C SER A 726 34.27 -33.86 -15.33
N ASN A 727 33.65 -35.03 -15.41
CA ASN A 727 34.23 -36.28 -14.90
C ASN A 727 35.56 -36.61 -15.59
N THR A 728 35.66 -36.36 -16.90
CA THR A 728 36.89 -36.57 -17.67
C THR A 728 37.99 -35.59 -17.22
N CYS A 729 37.64 -34.32 -16.99
CA CYS A 729 38.56 -33.32 -16.43
C CYS A 729 39.05 -33.71 -15.03
N ASP A 730 38.19 -34.25 -14.17
CA ASP A 730 38.56 -34.70 -12.83
C ASP A 730 39.52 -35.91 -12.90
N GLN A 731 39.28 -36.87 -13.79
CA GLN A 731 40.20 -37.99 -14.02
C GLN A 731 41.57 -37.54 -14.56
N LEU A 732 41.58 -36.56 -15.46
CA LEU A 732 42.81 -35.94 -15.95
C LEU A 732 43.56 -35.22 -14.83
N ALA A 733 42.85 -34.50 -13.95
CA ALA A 733 43.45 -33.82 -12.80
C ALA A 733 44.09 -34.80 -11.80
N VAL A 734 43.48 -35.96 -11.58
CA VAL A 734 44.06 -37.04 -10.76
C VAL A 734 45.31 -37.62 -11.42
N SER A 735 45.26 -37.87 -12.73
CA SER A 735 46.41 -38.37 -13.49
C SER A 735 47.58 -37.39 -13.50
N ILE A 736 47.31 -36.09 -13.67
CA ILE A 736 48.32 -35.02 -13.59
C ILE A 736 48.98 -34.98 -12.22
N ARG A 737 48.21 -35.11 -11.13
CA ARG A 737 48.78 -35.17 -9.78
C ARG A 737 49.69 -36.38 -9.59
N SER A 738 49.26 -37.56 -10.05
CA SER A 738 50.10 -38.76 -9.99
C SER A 738 51.42 -38.60 -10.75
N VAL A 739 51.38 -38.01 -11.96
CA VAL A 739 52.59 -37.72 -12.73
C VAL A 739 53.48 -36.71 -12.00
N SER A 740 52.90 -35.65 -11.43
CA SER A 740 53.64 -34.66 -10.64
C SER A 740 54.36 -35.29 -9.45
N THR A 741 53.69 -36.18 -8.71
CA THR A 741 54.29 -36.91 -7.58
C THR A 741 55.43 -37.81 -8.04
N ASN A 742 55.23 -38.56 -9.13
CA ASN A 742 56.30 -39.39 -9.71
C ASN A 742 57.52 -38.56 -10.14
N VAL A 743 57.30 -37.35 -10.69
CA VAL A 743 58.39 -36.43 -11.06
C VAL A 743 59.13 -35.91 -9.82
N GLU A 744 58.42 -35.60 -8.74
CA GLU A 744 59.03 -35.21 -7.46
C GLU A 744 59.85 -36.34 -6.84
N ASP A 745 59.35 -37.57 -6.88
CA ASP A 745 60.06 -38.76 -6.39
C ASP A 745 61.34 -39.01 -7.20
N VAL A 746 61.27 -38.94 -8.54
CA VAL A 746 62.46 -39.03 -9.40
C VAL A 746 63.44 -37.90 -9.11
N ALA A 747 62.97 -36.66 -8.90
CA ALA A 747 63.83 -35.54 -8.54
C ALA A 747 64.52 -35.75 -7.17
N ASN A 748 63.82 -36.35 -6.21
CA ASN A 748 64.37 -36.70 -4.90
C ASN A 748 65.41 -37.83 -4.99
N ASP A 749 65.15 -38.87 -5.79
CA ASP A 749 66.11 -39.95 -6.04
C ASP A 749 67.38 -39.42 -6.72
N VAL A 750 67.25 -38.52 -7.70
CA VAL A 750 68.40 -37.87 -8.35
C VAL A 750 69.21 -37.06 -7.33
N ARG A 751 68.57 -36.30 -6.44
CA ARG A 751 69.26 -35.60 -5.35
C ARG A 751 69.95 -36.57 -4.40
N HIS A 752 69.32 -37.70 -4.08
CA HIS A 752 69.87 -38.69 -3.17
C HIS A 752 71.08 -39.42 -3.76
N ILE A 753 71.06 -39.69 -5.08
CA ILE A 753 72.21 -40.22 -5.83
C ILE A 753 73.34 -39.19 -5.90
N HIS A 754 73.01 -37.91 -6.14
CA HIS A 754 74.00 -36.84 -6.18
C HIS A 754 74.69 -36.67 -4.82
N ASN A 755 73.92 -36.63 -3.74
CA ASN A 755 74.43 -36.49 -2.38
C ASN A 755 75.22 -37.73 -1.92
N SER A 756 74.79 -38.94 -2.29
CA SER A 756 75.54 -40.16 -1.94
C SER A 756 76.88 -40.27 -2.68
N ARG A 757 76.94 -39.86 -3.97
CA ARG A 757 78.21 -39.76 -4.71
C ARG A 757 79.12 -38.67 -4.17
N PHE A 758 78.56 -37.53 -3.75
CA PHE A 758 79.33 -36.45 -3.11
C PHE A 758 79.90 -36.89 -1.76
N THR A 759 79.12 -37.62 -0.96
CA THR A 759 79.55 -38.18 0.33
C THR A 759 80.61 -39.28 0.16
N ALA A 760 80.48 -40.13 -0.86
CA ALA A 760 81.50 -41.14 -1.20
C ALA A 760 82.82 -40.51 -1.66
N ALA A 761 82.76 -39.41 -2.44
CA ALA A 761 83.95 -38.65 -2.86
C ALA A 761 84.63 -37.91 -1.68
N VAL A 762 83.86 -37.37 -0.74
CA VAL A 762 84.40 -36.73 0.48
C VAL A 762 85.00 -37.77 1.44
N THR A 763 84.48 -39.00 1.45
CA THR A 763 84.99 -40.10 2.28
C THR A 763 86.25 -40.73 1.67
N SER A 764 86.39 -40.79 0.34
CA SER A 764 87.63 -41.26 -0.32
C SER A 764 88.79 -40.26 -0.22
N VAL A 765 88.50 -38.95 -0.14
CA VAL A 765 89.53 -37.91 0.10
C VAL A 765 90.02 -37.94 1.56
N ARG A 766 89.16 -38.29 2.53
CA ARG A 766 89.57 -38.44 3.95
C ARG A 766 90.32 -39.73 4.26
N THR A 767 90.23 -40.77 3.44
CA THR A 767 91.02 -42.01 3.62
C THR A 767 92.39 -41.98 2.94
N HIS A 768 92.71 -40.96 2.15
CA HIS A 768 94.00 -40.85 1.44
C HIS A 768 95.13 -40.11 2.19
N GLU A 769 94.88 -39.56 3.38
CA GLU A 769 95.93 -38.89 4.19
C GLU A 769 96.57 -39.82 5.25
N ASN A 770 96.16 -41.08 5.36
CA ASN A 770 96.64 -42.00 6.41
C ASN A 770 97.08 -43.38 5.88
N THR A 771 97.93 -43.48 4.86
CA THR A 771 98.86 -44.63 4.75
C THR A 771 100.03 -44.39 3.80
N THR A 772 101.23 -44.72 4.28
CA THR A 772 102.52 -44.51 3.63
C THR A 772 103.11 -45.87 3.17
N ILE A 773 103.84 -45.86 2.03
CA ILE A 773 104.96 -46.73 1.58
C ILE A 773 104.66 -48.22 1.21
N VAL A 774 104.92 -48.61 -0.06
CA VAL A 774 106.04 -49.48 -0.53
C VAL A 774 105.85 -49.93 -2.01
N SER A 775 106.78 -49.48 -2.86
CA SER A 775 107.35 -50.03 -4.13
C SER A 775 106.48 -50.37 -5.37
N GLY A 776 106.88 -49.81 -6.53
CA GLY A 776 107.18 -50.63 -7.72
C GLY A 776 106.62 -50.21 -9.08
N ASN A 777 107.40 -49.42 -9.82
CA ASN A 777 107.56 -49.33 -11.29
C ASN A 777 106.48 -48.68 -12.19
N LEU A 778 106.86 -47.49 -12.67
CA LEU A 778 106.51 -46.85 -13.95
C LEU A 778 106.71 -47.80 -15.15
N THR A 779 105.87 -47.68 -16.18
CA THR A 779 106.31 -47.26 -17.54
C THR A 779 105.12 -46.68 -18.32
N ILE A 780 105.42 -45.59 -19.04
CA ILE A 780 104.58 -44.69 -19.84
C ILE A 780 104.42 -45.24 -21.27
N VAL A 781 103.19 -45.17 -21.83
CA VAL A 781 102.85 -44.51 -23.10
C VAL A 781 101.50 -43.84 -22.93
#